data_AF-A0A2J0LP47-F1
#
_entry.id   AF-A0A2J0LP47-F1
#
_cell.length_a   1.000
_cell.length_b   1.000
_cell.length_c   1.000
_cell.angle_alpha   90.00
_cell.angle_beta   90.00
_cell.angle_gamma   90.00
#
_symmetry.space_group_name_H-M   'P 1'
#
loop_
_entity.id
_entity.type
_entity.pdbx_description
1 polymer ?
#
loop_
_entity_poly.entity_id
_entity_poly.type
_entity_poly.pdbx_seq_one_letter_code
_entity_poly.pdbx_strand_id
1 'polypeptide(L)'
;KKAGSAEITTVRKDIFYNELGLIKKYTDIIKSTATLDLTTTVEFEALSFNNDNKIAEYNEKKTDTGSMVNGDTLNSITTTHRKDIEYYSGTSQLKRYQDVITYNYAQDLTVTVTMDIAEHNKNGVRLSDGGYNALGQMVSYKEINNEKGNAIYNGFNIGVDFTVTSVRLSAGTKYDQYSRITDYNDITFSISGVTDRSLTDMSYNNVTGQTIYYKQLDTVSGITNITQRWISGFSYDAAGDVRFNTNGGTATLLDDVPIILNPAAGYNTLGQMTEYVEVITSSTDSIRRVIAWKDARYLPTSQLSYYKEITKEQGLDPATGRIAIDPDTDEPSYYSRKVSTRHDIGYNTLNQMESYYEEITEKSNVLGITFSKHVTGMFYDIVKQVAAYYEVENITGTSAADSTYINITKTTRKEADPSVDFYAVTDISDPDHRKIKGMLKQYKETVSQVSNPGSGIEINLTTETVRSGITYNSNFQITYYKDINTSTATPNLSVTTYFGDNDANPNNGMQVPVYGSNDKRLQSFYEYKIEKDIATNGAALNITTLTNRHDMQYNSFNQLIAYIDEITKSGIKTITSRLESQYNSDGQIIYSKEDIIAESTPDLKTTVYFGGYVKDTGVLNKSAPKFDVLGRVVYSDEYRIEYDTKQLQGVNSLNLGVRITRQTAAFDAAGGIVAGSGYNDKSQVISTVETTDKQGQSKTVDYKRGIKYNDLGQVYYSLNSTTFTEGSAALKSDVYFGDEDENAANNGSQKDRYVKYDKQGRMTWYKEYRVDQDVSPADNLTVRIQTTRTGKEAIGADYQANQGIEYDLATGQILSYQDIVINKDASKDLITTTKRAFGNYDFDASGNLVDIGGKGYNALGQATGYYEIANEKDTTGQNRVDYTTITIRDKSQTRYDKYGRLVNYRDRVMSPTGLITDKITTGVTYNYNTGKMTGYREELVSDGVITIKERVINAITGYNELGHLVSYTEDSWQVPDAGKNETILRKTTWSEGQYYKTGLLKSYTEINQDYSYTYDYANNSPGVELPDYYSKIRTERTLPGYNTLGQTSSY
;
A
#
# COMPACT_ATOMS: atom_id res chain seq x y z
N LYS A 1 48.09 -25.09 30.73
CA LYS A 1 47.33 -23.83 30.60
C LYS A 1 46.83 -23.73 29.16
N LYS A 2 45.52 -23.67 28.91
CA LYS A 2 45.00 -23.38 27.55
C LYS A 2 45.25 -21.88 27.28
N ALA A 3 45.77 -21.52 26.11
CA ALA A 3 45.91 -20.11 25.73
C ALA A 3 44.50 -19.46 25.70
N GLY A 4 44.34 -18.31 26.34
CA GLY A 4 43.03 -17.65 26.52
C GLY A 4 42.21 -18.11 27.74
N SER A 5 42.79 -18.88 28.67
CA SER A 5 42.09 -19.18 29.93
C SER A 5 42.24 -18.04 30.93
N ALA A 6 41.12 -17.50 31.39
CA ALA A 6 41.07 -16.67 32.57
C ALA A 6 41.44 -17.50 33.80
N GLU A 7 42.28 -16.97 34.68
CA GLU A 7 42.52 -17.60 35.97
C GLU A 7 41.35 -17.25 36.88
N ILE A 8 40.56 -18.27 37.22
CA ILE A 8 39.47 -18.16 38.19
C ILE A 8 40.02 -18.61 39.53
N THR A 9 40.02 -17.71 40.51
CA THR A 9 40.31 -18.03 41.91
C THR A 9 39.00 -18.16 42.65
N THR A 10 38.72 -19.35 43.19
CA THR A 10 37.60 -19.58 44.11
C THR A 10 38.15 -19.86 45.49
N VAL A 11 37.77 -19.04 46.47
CA VAL A 11 38.07 -19.27 47.88
C VAL A 11 36.78 -19.69 48.57
N ARG A 12 36.69 -20.98 48.92
CA ARG A 12 35.60 -21.51 49.75
C ARG A 12 35.93 -21.35 51.23
N LYS A 13 35.04 -20.71 51.98
CA LYS A 13 35.14 -20.52 53.43
C LYS A 13 33.80 -20.80 54.11
N ASP A 14 33.78 -20.71 55.43
CA ASP A 14 32.57 -20.85 56.25
C ASP A 14 31.82 -22.18 56.00
N ILE A 15 32.57 -23.28 55.85
CA ILE A 15 32.02 -24.61 55.57
C ILE A 15 31.48 -25.24 56.85
N PHE A 16 30.19 -25.58 56.86
CA PHE A 16 29.53 -26.31 57.95
C PHE A 16 29.03 -27.66 57.45
N TYR A 17 29.11 -28.69 58.30
CA TYR A 17 28.60 -30.03 58.02
C TYR A 17 27.40 -30.35 58.91
N ASN A 18 26.49 -31.20 58.43
CA ASN A 18 25.43 -31.78 59.27
C ASN A 18 25.98 -32.93 60.12
N GLU A 19 25.12 -33.54 60.95
CA GLU A 19 25.49 -34.66 61.83
C GLU A 19 25.95 -35.92 61.08
N LEU A 20 25.61 -36.04 59.80
CA LEU A 20 26.01 -37.13 58.91
C LEU A 20 27.31 -36.82 58.13
N GLY A 21 27.95 -35.68 58.39
CA GLY A 21 29.18 -35.25 57.71
C GLY A 21 28.97 -34.72 56.28
N LEU A 22 27.74 -34.38 55.89
CA LEU A 22 27.43 -33.77 54.59
C LEU A 22 27.55 -32.24 54.68
N ILE A 23 28.05 -31.59 53.63
CA ILE A 23 28.18 -30.12 53.59
C ILE A 23 26.78 -29.50 53.64
N LYS A 24 26.52 -28.72 54.69
CA LYS A 24 25.26 -28.01 54.92
C LYS A 24 25.32 -26.56 54.44
N LYS A 25 26.46 -25.87 54.59
CA LYS A 25 26.60 -24.45 54.24
C LYS A 25 28.04 -24.14 53.83
N TYR A 26 28.23 -23.20 52.90
CA TYR A 26 29.54 -22.61 52.60
C TYR A 26 29.38 -21.23 51.93
N THR A 27 30.49 -20.48 51.87
CA THR A 27 30.60 -19.24 51.11
C THR A 27 31.77 -19.34 50.14
N ASP A 28 31.50 -19.17 48.84
CA ASP A 28 32.53 -19.05 47.80
C ASP A 28 32.76 -17.59 47.45
N ILE A 29 34.02 -17.16 47.42
CA ILE A 29 34.43 -15.88 46.83
C ILE A 29 35.20 -16.18 45.55
N ILE A 30 34.65 -15.74 44.42
CA ILE A 30 35.14 -16.03 43.09
C ILE A 30 35.64 -14.73 42.46
N LYS A 31 36.87 -14.76 41.96
CA LYS A 31 37.49 -13.69 41.16
C LYS A 31 38.05 -14.28 39.88
N SER A 32 37.97 -13.53 38.78
CA SER A 32 38.47 -13.97 37.48
C SER A 32 39.42 -12.93 36.90
N THR A 33 40.55 -13.36 36.34
CA THR A 33 41.43 -12.44 35.60
C THR A 33 40.81 -11.94 34.28
N ALA A 34 39.68 -12.51 33.85
CA ALA A 34 38.89 -11.96 32.74
C ALA A 34 38.14 -10.68 33.11
N THR A 35 37.82 -10.50 34.38
CA THR A 35 36.96 -9.44 34.91
C THR A 35 37.58 -8.92 36.20
N LEU A 36 38.70 -8.19 36.09
CA LEU A 36 39.55 -7.82 37.23
C LEU A 36 38.80 -7.06 38.34
N ASP A 37 37.77 -6.30 37.98
CA ASP A 37 36.98 -5.49 38.90
C ASP A 37 35.71 -6.18 39.42
N LEU A 38 35.42 -7.41 38.98
CA LEU A 38 34.24 -8.18 39.39
C LEU A 38 34.61 -9.20 40.48
N THR A 39 33.91 -9.14 41.60
CA THR A 39 33.92 -10.17 42.64
C THR A 39 32.54 -10.79 42.76
N THR A 40 32.47 -12.12 42.61
CA THR A 40 31.24 -12.89 42.83
C THR A 40 31.33 -13.59 44.18
N THR A 41 30.36 -13.37 45.05
CA THR A 41 30.20 -14.10 46.31
C THR A 41 28.98 -15.02 46.22
N VAL A 42 29.15 -16.31 46.47
CA VAL A 42 28.06 -17.30 46.48
C VAL A 42 27.91 -17.84 47.89
N GLU A 43 26.78 -17.58 48.53
CA GLU A 43 26.41 -18.14 49.83
C GLU A 43 25.44 -19.31 49.58
N PHE A 44 25.86 -20.53 49.89
CA PHE A 44 25.07 -21.74 49.68
C PHE A 44 24.64 -22.37 51.00
N GLU A 45 23.38 -22.81 51.09
CA GLU A 45 22.83 -23.53 52.24
C GLU A 45 21.88 -24.66 51.80
N ALA A 46 22.25 -25.91 52.08
CA ALA A 46 21.37 -27.06 51.93
C ALA A 46 20.34 -27.11 53.05
N LEU A 47 19.05 -27.16 52.68
CA LEU A 47 17.92 -27.16 53.62
C LEU A 47 17.52 -28.58 54.01
N SER A 48 17.57 -29.53 53.07
CA SER A 48 17.21 -30.92 53.32
C SER A 48 17.99 -31.91 52.45
N PHE A 49 18.05 -33.17 52.91
CA PHE A 49 18.62 -34.30 52.20
C PHE A 49 17.60 -35.43 52.09
N ASN A 50 17.64 -36.21 51.02
CA ASN A 50 16.81 -37.39 50.85
C ASN A 50 17.37 -38.60 51.62
N ASN A 51 16.65 -39.74 51.59
CA ASN A 51 17.04 -40.97 52.29
C ASN A 51 18.37 -41.58 51.80
N ASP A 52 18.85 -41.19 50.62
CA ASP A 52 20.15 -41.59 50.06
C ASP A 52 21.26 -40.57 50.37
N ASN A 53 21.02 -39.63 51.29
CA ASN A 53 21.94 -38.55 51.68
C ASN A 53 22.30 -37.58 50.54
N LYS A 54 21.44 -37.43 49.52
CA LYS A 54 21.59 -36.42 48.44
C LYS A 54 20.77 -35.18 48.77
N ILE A 55 21.20 -34.01 48.28
CA ILE A 55 20.50 -32.75 48.53
C ILE A 55 19.10 -32.81 47.92
N ALA A 56 18.06 -32.54 48.71
CA ALA A 56 16.68 -32.49 48.25
C ALA A 56 16.18 -31.04 48.06
N GLU A 57 16.81 -30.07 48.74
CA GLU A 57 16.44 -28.65 48.71
C GLU A 57 17.60 -27.77 49.18
N TYR A 58 17.79 -26.59 48.57
CA TYR A 58 18.80 -25.61 48.99
C TYR A 58 18.44 -24.16 48.65
N ASN A 59 19.10 -23.23 49.35
CA ASN A 59 19.18 -21.82 49.01
C ASN A 59 20.57 -21.46 48.52
N GLU A 60 20.64 -20.65 47.47
CA GLU A 60 21.86 -20.02 46.98
C GLU A 60 21.63 -18.52 46.85
N LYS A 61 22.51 -17.71 47.41
CA LYS A 61 22.53 -16.26 47.20
C LYS A 61 23.84 -15.88 46.52
N LYS A 62 23.72 -15.40 45.29
CA LYS A 62 24.83 -14.87 44.50
C LYS A 62 24.85 -13.35 44.58
N THR A 63 25.99 -12.78 44.96
CA THR A 63 26.22 -11.33 45.00
C THR A 63 27.39 -10.98 44.08
N ASP A 64 27.14 -10.21 43.04
CA ASP A 64 28.14 -9.72 42.09
C ASP A 64 28.43 -8.24 42.38
N THR A 65 29.69 -7.92 42.74
CA THR A 65 30.14 -6.54 43.03
C THR A 65 31.30 -6.10 42.16
N GLY A 66 31.31 -4.83 41.75
CA GLY A 66 32.40 -4.25 40.94
C GLY A 66 32.23 -2.77 40.61
N SER A 67 33.11 -2.22 39.78
CA SER A 67 33.09 -0.82 39.33
C SER A 67 32.58 -0.70 37.89
N MET A 68 31.68 0.24 37.62
CA MET A 68 31.12 0.51 36.28
C MET A 68 31.88 1.65 35.57
N VAL A 69 31.77 1.70 34.23
CA VAL A 69 32.49 2.67 33.36
C VAL A 69 32.07 4.13 33.62
N ASN A 70 30.86 4.35 34.14
CA ASN A 70 30.33 5.65 34.50
C ASN A 70 30.73 6.12 35.93
N GLY A 71 31.51 5.32 36.67
CA GLY A 71 31.92 5.61 38.05
C GLY A 71 30.99 5.04 39.13
N ASP A 72 29.89 4.40 38.76
CA ASP A 72 28.97 3.74 39.71
C ASP A 72 29.51 2.38 40.19
N THR A 73 28.89 1.85 41.25
CA THR A 73 29.22 0.52 41.79
C THR A 73 28.14 -0.49 41.39
N LEU A 74 28.57 -1.64 40.84
CA LEU A 74 27.73 -2.81 40.62
C LEU A 74 27.48 -3.50 41.96
N ASN A 75 26.22 -3.79 42.27
CA ASN A 75 25.80 -4.59 43.42
C ASN A 75 24.53 -5.38 43.08
N SER A 76 24.70 -6.47 42.32
CA SER A 76 23.59 -7.33 41.90
C SER A 76 23.50 -8.54 42.83
N ILE A 77 22.32 -8.79 43.39
CA ILE A 77 22.04 -9.95 44.24
C ILE A 77 20.95 -10.78 43.56
N THR A 78 21.26 -12.04 43.32
CA THR A 78 20.32 -13.06 42.84
C THR A 78 20.17 -14.11 43.94
N THR A 79 18.93 -14.43 44.32
CA THR A 79 18.65 -15.52 45.25
C THR A 79 17.92 -16.62 44.50
N THR A 80 18.42 -17.85 44.59
CA THR A 80 17.82 -19.05 44.01
C THR A 80 17.46 -20.00 45.13
N HIS A 81 16.18 -20.36 45.20
CA HIS A 81 15.68 -21.43 46.06
C HIS A 81 15.34 -22.64 45.17
N ARG A 82 16.15 -23.70 45.25
CA ARG A 82 15.90 -24.94 44.51
C ARG A 82 15.24 -25.97 45.43
N LYS A 83 14.07 -26.46 45.02
CA LYS A 83 13.27 -27.46 45.74
C LYS A 83 12.79 -28.57 44.81
N ASP A 84 12.09 -29.55 45.40
CA ASP A 84 11.54 -30.73 44.70
C ASP A 84 12.61 -31.48 43.89
N ILE A 85 13.83 -31.58 44.43
CA ILE A 85 14.94 -32.26 43.76
C ILE A 85 14.73 -33.79 43.87
N GLU A 86 14.54 -34.44 42.73
CA GLU A 86 14.42 -35.90 42.62
C GLU A 86 15.60 -36.52 41.86
N TYR A 87 15.91 -37.79 42.15
CA TYR A 87 16.96 -38.56 41.49
C TYR A 87 16.44 -39.92 41.01
N TYR A 88 17.06 -40.46 39.95
CA TYR A 88 16.80 -41.83 39.51
C TYR A 88 17.38 -42.86 40.48
N SER A 89 16.58 -43.87 40.86
CA SER A 89 16.89 -44.86 41.91
C SER A 89 18.01 -45.85 41.56
N GLY A 90 18.46 -45.91 40.29
CA GLY A 90 19.57 -46.78 39.85
C GLY A 90 20.86 -46.04 39.49
N THR A 91 20.77 -44.85 38.88
CA THR A 91 21.94 -44.09 38.37
C THR A 91 22.31 -42.91 39.26
N SER A 92 21.46 -42.53 40.21
CA SER A 92 21.62 -41.32 41.03
C SER A 92 21.68 -40.00 40.25
N GLN A 93 21.29 -40.01 38.97
CA GLN A 93 21.21 -38.80 38.14
C GLN A 93 19.99 -37.97 38.50
N LEU A 94 20.08 -36.66 38.25
CA LEU A 94 19.00 -35.70 38.50
C LEU A 94 17.79 -36.03 37.62
N LYS A 95 16.61 -36.09 38.21
CA LYS A 95 15.36 -36.42 37.52
C LYS A 95 14.47 -35.19 37.35
N ARG A 96 14.36 -34.39 38.41
CA ARG A 96 13.46 -33.22 38.45
C ARG A 96 13.95 -32.21 39.47
N TYR A 97 13.65 -30.92 39.26
CA TYR A 97 13.72 -29.88 40.29
C TYR A 97 12.83 -28.68 39.92
N GLN A 98 12.63 -27.78 40.89
CA GLN A 98 12.06 -26.45 40.68
C GLN A 98 12.96 -25.38 41.32
N ASP A 99 13.36 -24.38 40.52
CA ASP A 99 14.00 -23.16 41.00
C ASP A 99 12.99 -22.03 41.17
N VAL A 100 13.12 -21.27 42.25
CA VAL A 100 12.44 -19.99 42.46
C VAL A 100 13.53 -18.93 42.65
N ILE A 101 13.60 -17.98 41.72
CA ILE A 101 14.68 -17.00 41.60
C ILE A 101 14.13 -15.59 41.83
N THR A 102 14.82 -14.79 42.64
CA THR A 102 14.51 -13.38 42.89
C THR A 102 15.76 -12.49 42.76
N TYR A 103 15.53 -11.20 42.51
CA TYR A 103 16.59 -10.22 42.28
C TYR A 103 16.44 -9.00 43.20
N ASN A 104 17.55 -8.45 43.70
CA ASN A 104 17.49 -7.23 44.52
C ASN A 104 17.09 -5.96 43.74
N TYR A 105 17.42 -5.91 42.45
CA TYR A 105 17.09 -4.81 41.56
C TYR A 105 15.64 -4.88 41.03
N ALA A 106 14.96 -6.01 41.23
CA ALA A 106 13.57 -6.24 40.84
C ALA A 106 12.85 -7.04 41.92
N GLN A 107 12.63 -6.40 43.08
CA GLN A 107 12.17 -7.08 44.30
C GLN A 107 10.79 -7.75 44.18
N ASP A 108 9.96 -7.26 43.26
CA ASP A 108 8.64 -7.86 43.01
C ASP A 108 8.69 -8.93 41.91
N LEU A 109 9.81 -9.17 41.21
CA LEU A 109 9.97 -10.16 40.14
C LEU A 109 10.44 -11.52 40.70
N THR A 110 9.66 -12.55 40.39
CA THR A 110 9.97 -13.96 40.68
C THR A 110 10.02 -14.77 39.40
N VAL A 111 11.11 -15.51 39.18
CA VAL A 111 11.26 -16.44 38.06
C VAL A 111 11.20 -17.86 38.62
N THR A 112 10.26 -18.66 38.14
CA THR A 112 10.14 -20.08 38.51
C THR A 112 10.53 -20.96 37.32
N VAL A 113 11.52 -21.82 37.51
CA VAL A 113 11.97 -22.78 36.48
C VAL A 113 11.68 -24.19 36.96
N THR A 114 10.87 -24.95 36.23
CA THR A 114 10.59 -26.36 36.55
C THR A 114 11.22 -27.25 35.49
N MET A 115 12.07 -28.18 35.91
CA MET A 115 12.83 -29.08 35.05
C MET A 115 12.37 -30.53 35.25
N ASP A 116 12.02 -31.25 34.19
CA ASP A 116 11.73 -32.70 34.16
C ASP A 116 12.62 -33.38 33.11
N ILE A 117 13.58 -34.20 33.56
CA ILE A 117 14.58 -34.85 32.72
C ILE A 117 14.14 -36.28 32.43
N ALA A 118 13.40 -36.46 31.35
CA ALA A 118 12.78 -37.70 30.94
C ALA A 118 12.61 -37.74 29.41
N GLU A 119 12.15 -38.85 28.85
CA GLU A 119 11.81 -38.90 27.43
C GLU A 119 10.45 -38.23 27.19
N HIS A 120 10.37 -37.27 26.27
CA HIS A 120 9.11 -36.59 25.91
C HIS A 120 8.88 -36.62 24.39
N ASN A 121 7.61 -36.62 23.99
CA ASN A 121 7.25 -36.40 22.58
C ASN A 121 7.21 -34.90 22.22
N LYS A 122 6.96 -34.60 20.93
CA LYS A 122 6.84 -33.23 20.42
C LYS A 122 5.80 -32.36 21.14
N ASN A 123 4.81 -32.97 21.80
CA ASN A 123 3.77 -32.25 22.54
C ASN A 123 4.13 -32.05 24.04
N GLY A 124 5.35 -32.41 24.45
CA GLY A 124 5.79 -32.31 25.84
C GLY A 124 5.14 -33.31 26.79
N VAL A 125 4.59 -34.41 26.25
CA VAL A 125 4.06 -35.54 27.03
C VAL A 125 5.20 -36.52 27.32
N ARG A 126 5.34 -36.88 28.59
CA ARG A 126 6.33 -37.84 29.08
C ARG A 126 6.02 -39.24 28.55
N LEU A 127 7.02 -39.89 27.94
CA LEU A 127 6.93 -41.23 27.35
C LEU A 127 7.58 -42.29 28.24
N SER A 128 8.75 -41.98 28.80
CA SER A 128 9.54 -42.91 29.61
C SER A 128 10.53 -42.15 30.51
N ASP A 129 11.27 -42.86 31.36
CA ASP A 129 12.36 -42.33 32.18
C ASP A 129 13.68 -42.08 31.40
N GLY A 130 13.64 -42.13 30.07
CA GLY A 130 14.80 -42.03 29.15
C GLY A 130 15.41 -40.64 28.96
N GLY A 131 15.65 -39.89 30.03
CA GLY A 131 16.26 -38.55 29.96
C GLY A 131 17.78 -38.55 29.68
N TYR A 132 18.46 -39.68 29.90
CA TYR A 132 19.90 -39.83 29.75
C TYR A 132 20.25 -41.02 28.84
N ASN A 133 21.36 -40.90 28.11
CA ASN A 133 21.93 -42.02 27.35
C ASN A 133 22.78 -42.95 28.24
N ALA A 134 23.32 -44.03 27.65
CA ALA A 134 24.13 -45.01 28.36
C ALA A 134 25.46 -44.46 28.94
N LEU A 135 25.95 -43.32 28.43
CA LEU A 135 27.13 -42.61 28.98
C LEU A 135 26.75 -41.60 30.06
N GLY A 136 25.46 -41.49 30.38
CA GLY A 136 24.92 -40.59 31.38
C GLY A 136 24.76 -39.14 30.91
N GLN A 137 24.79 -38.88 29.60
CA GLN A 137 24.58 -37.56 29.01
C GLN A 137 23.08 -37.31 28.77
N MET A 138 22.61 -36.07 28.97
CA MET A 138 21.18 -35.73 28.91
C MET A 138 20.69 -35.63 27.46
N VAL A 139 19.76 -36.49 27.05
CA VAL A 139 19.25 -36.53 25.68
C VAL A 139 17.83 -36.00 25.53
N SER A 140 17.08 -35.90 26.61
CA SER A 140 15.69 -35.44 26.56
C SER A 140 15.28 -34.77 27.86
N TYR A 141 14.45 -33.73 27.75
CA TYR A 141 13.88 -33.05 28.91
C TYR A 141 12.70 -32.16 28.54
N LYS A 142 11.98 -31.71 29.58
CA LYS A 142 11.01 -30.62 29.55
C LYS A 142 11.35 -29.58 30.60
N GLU A 143 11.47 -28.32 30.16
CA GLU A 143 11.71 -27.15 31.01
C GLU A 143 10.51 -26.21 30.92
N ILE A 144 10.02 -25.68 32.04
CA ILE A 144 8.96 -24.68 32.11
C ILE A 144 9.52 -23.46 32.86
N ASN A 145 9.67 -22.35 32.16
CA ASN A 145 10.07 -21.07 32.72
C ASN A 145 8.83 -20.18 32.90
N ASN A 146 8.60 -19.69 34.10
CA ASN A 146 7.51 -18.78 34.44
C ASN A 146 8.06 -17.52 35.11
N GLU A 147 7.92 -16.36 34.46
CA GLU A 147 8.34 -15.07 35.00
C GLU A 147 7.11 -14.30 35.50
N LYS A 148 7.05 -13.95 36.79
CA LYS A 148 5.90 -13.26 37.40
C LYS A 148 6.31 -12.19 38.40
N GLY A 149 5.77 -10.97 38.32
CA GLY A 149 6.05 -9.91 39.28
C GLY A 149 6.01 -8.48 38.78
N ASN A 150 6.69 -7.54 39.47
CA ASN A 150 6.96 -6.21 38.93
C ASN A 150 8.46 -5.80 39.03
N ALA A 151 8.91 -4.86 38.20
CA ALA A 151 10.26 -4.26 38.23
C ALA A 151 10.19 -2.72 38.23
N ILE A 152 11.12 -2.05 38.90
CA ILE A 152 11.15 -0.58 38.99
C ILE A 152 12.16 0.00 37.99
N TYR A 153 11.71 0.86 37.06
CA TYR A 153 12.56 1.59 36.11
C TYR A 153 12.28 3.10 36.20
N ASN A 154 13.30 3.92 36.48
CA ASN A 154 13.19 5.38 36.61
C ASN A 154 12.02 5.86 37.49
N GLY A 155 11.69 5.09 38.54
CA GLY A 155 10.59 5.39 39.46
C GLY A 155 9.23 4.76 39.10
N PHE A 156 9.12 3.97 38.03
CA PHE A 156 7.87 3.37 37.56
C PHE A 156 7.86 1.85 37.67
N ASN A 157 6.68 1.27 37.94
CA ASN A 157 6.49 -0.15 38.20
C ASN A 157 5.99 -0.90 36.94
N ILE A 158 6.81 -1.80 36.39
CA ILE A 158 6.51 -2.61 35.20
C ILE A 158 6.11 -4.02 35.67
N GLY A 159 4.87 -4.46 35.44
CA GLY A 159 4.47 -5.85 35.73
C GLY A 159 5.07 -6.85 34.75
N VAL A 160 5.10 -8.16 35.08
CA VAL A 160 5.50 -9.32 34.24
C VAL A 160 4.68 -10.55 34.63
N ASP A 161 4.11 -11.30 33.68
CA ASP A 161 3.46 -12.61 33.90
C ASP A 161 3.42 -13.41 32.57
N PHE A 162 4.41 -14.27 32.30
CA PHE A 162 4.41 -15.15 31.12
C PHE A 162 5.14 -16.48 31.36
N THR A 163 4.76 -17.50 30.58
CA THR A 163 5.33 -18.86 30.65
C THR A 163 5.88 -19.32 29.30
N VAL A 164 7.05 -19.96 29.31
CA VAL A 164 7.66 -20.65 28.16
C VAL A 164 7.95 -22.09 28.54
N THR A 165 7.55 -23.04 27.69
CA THR A 165 7.89 -24.46 27.84
C THR A 165 8.83 -24.90 26.72
N SER A 166 9.95 -25.52 27.05
CA SER A 166 10.92 -26.05 26.09
C SER A 166 11.03 -27.56 26.26
N VAL A 167 11.01 -28.32 25.16
CA VAL A 167 11.11 -29.78 25.16
C VAL A 167 12.25 -30.21 24.26
N ARG A 168 13.27 -30.87 24.80
CA ARG A 168 14.35 -31.49 24.03
C ARG A 168 14.01 -32.94 23.70
N LEU A 169 14.12 -33.35 22.44
CA LEU A 169 13.77 -34.70 21.98
C LEU A 169 14.98 -35.62 21.90
N SER A 170 14.87 -36.82 22.49
CA SER A 170 15.94 -37.82 22.52
C SER A 170 16.47 -38.23 21.15
N ALA A 171 15.60 -38.40 20.15
CA ALA A 171 16.01 -38.87 18.82
C ALA A 171 16.92 -37.88 18.07
N GLY A 172 16.83 -36.59 18.41
CA GLY A 172 17.60 -35.52 17.79
C GLY A 172 18.87 -35.15 18.54
N THR A 173 19.07 -35.62 19.77
CA THR A 173 20.19 -35.18 20.61
C THR A 173 21.39 -36.11 20.53
N LYS A 174 22.54 -35.55 20.12
CA LYS A 174 23.81 -36.27 19.99
C LYS A 174 24.96 -35.51 20.63
N TYR A 175 26.01 -36.25 20.95
CA TYR A 175 27.23 -35.74 21.57
C TYR A 175 28.46 -36.23 20.83
N ASP A 176 29.52 -35.42 20.85
CA ASP A 176 30.85 -35.85 20.38
C ASP A 176 31.61 -36.66 21.45
N GLN A 177 32.82 -37.11 21.09
CA GLN A 177 33.70 -37.87 21.99
C GLN A 177 34.14 -37.11 23.26
N TYR A 178 33.96 -35.79 23.30
CA TYR A 178 34.25 -34.94 24.45
C TYR A 178 32.99 -34.57 25.25
N SER A 179 31.85 -35.22 24.96
CA SER A 179 30.56 -34.96 25.59
C SER A 179 29.99 -33.55 25.34
N ARG A 180 30.29 -32.96 24.17
CA ARG A 180 29.69 -31.70 23.71
C ARG A 180 28.56 -32.00 22.72
N ILE A 181 27.47 -31.23 22.76
CA ILE A 181 26.29 -31.47 21.92
C ILE A 181 26.64 -31.22 20.45
N THR A 182 26.32 -32.14 19.54
CA THR A 182 26.51 -31.93 18.08
C THR A 182 25.19 -31.73 17.34
N ASP A 183 24.12 -32.29 17.89
CA ASP A 183 22.79 -32.27 17.32
C ASP A 183 21.80 -32.12 18.47
N TYR A 184 20.71 -31.39 18.29
CA TYR A 184 19.54 -31.45 19.15
C TYR A 184 18.28 -31.04 18.41
N ASN A 185 17.12 -31.45 18.93
CA ASN A 185 15.83 -30.96 18.48
C ASN A 185 15.01 -30.48 19.67
N ASP A 186 14.69 -29.18 19.69
CA ASP A 186 13.92 -28.53 20.74
C ASP A 186 12.57 -28.05 20.19
N ILE A 187 11.49 -28.34 20.91
CA ILE A 187 10.17 -27.76 20.69
C ILE A 187 9.92 -26.72 21.76
N THR A 188 9.78 -25.46 21.37
CA THR A 188 9.48 -24.36 22.28
C THR A 188 8.03 -23.92 22.12
N PHE A 189 7.27 -23.96 23.21
CA PHE A 189 5.94 -23.42 23.34
C PHE A 189 6.02 -22.09 24.10
N SER A 190 5.65 -21.00 23.44
CA SER A 190 5.56 -19.70 24.07
C SER A 190 4.25 -19.01 23.67
N ILE A 191 4.03 -17.83 24.26
CA ILE A 191 2.95 -16.92 23.85
C ILE A 191 3.04 -16.56 22.35
N SER A 192 4.25 -16.63 21.77
CA SER A 192 4.52 -16.32 20.37
C SER A 192 4.26 -17.49 19.43
N GLY A 193 3.95 -18.70 19.92
CA GLY A 193 3.65 -19.88 19.12
C GLY A 193 4.51 -21.10 19.47
N VAL A 194 4.49 -22.08 18.56
CA VAL A 194 5.30 -23.30 18.66
C VAL A 194 6.41 -23.25 17.62
N THR A 195 7.65 -23.34 18.09
CA THR A 195 8.84 -23.43 17.23
C THR A 195 9.44 -24.82 17.35
N ASP A 196 9.59 -25.51 16.22
CA ASP A 196 10.36 -26.76 16.12
C ASP A 196 11.76 -26.42 15.60
N ARG A 197 12.74 -26.40 16.50
CA ARG A 197 14.14 -26.10 16.21
C ARG A 197 14.95 -27.37 16.13
N SER A 198 15.50 -27.68 14.96
CA SER A 198 16.49 -28.74 14.79
C SER A 198 17.85 -28.12 14.53
N LEU A 199 18.81 -28.37 15.41
CA LEU A 199 20.20 -27.97 15.23
C LEU A 199 21.05 -29.19 14.93
N THR A 200 21.79 -29.16 13.83
CA THR A 200 22.65 -30.25 13.34
C THR A 200 24.05 -29.74 13.01
N ASP A 201 24.98 -30.68 12.86
CA ASP A 201 26.35 -30.41 12.43
C ASP A 201 27.10 -29.40 13.31
N MET A 202 26.70 -29.25 14.57
CA MET A 202 27.38 -28.35 15.49
C MET A 202 28.79 -28.87 15.74
N SER A 203 29.77 -28.02 15.43
CA SER A 203 31.17 -28.36 15.55
C SER A 203 31.91 -27.35 16.40
N TYR A 204 33.03 -27.80 16.97
CA TYR A 204 33.78 -27.05 17.96
C TYR A 204 35.27 -27.04 17.63
N ASN A 205 35.94 -25.99 18.05
CA ASN A 205 37.39 -25.95 18.08
C ASN A 205 37.91 -26.96 19.13
N ASN A 206 38.80 -27.87 18.74
CA ASN A 206 39.31 -28.92 19.64
C ASN A 206 40.26 -28.39 20.72
N VAL A 207 40.82 -27.18 20.56
CA VAL A 207 41.70 -26.55 21.56
C VAL A 207 40.87 -25.72 22.55
N THR A 208 40.08 -24.77 22.04
CA THR A 208 39.33 -23.82 22.90
C THR A 208 38.01 -24.40 23.41
N GLY A 209 37.40 -25.34 22.68
CA GLY A 209 36.08 -25.90 23.00
C GLY A 209 34.91 -25.03 22.54
N GLN A 210 35.17 -23.89 21.89
CA GLN A 210 34.14 -22.98 21.39
C GLN A 210 33.50 -23.47 20.09
N THR A 211 32.24 -23.12 19.87
CA THR A 211 31.49 -23.46 18.66
C THR A 211 32.07 -22.74 17.45
N ILE A 212 32.27 -23.44 16.34
CA ILE A 212 32.81 -22.87 15.10
C ILE A 212 31.83 -22.94 13.92
N TYR A 213 30.85 -23.85 13.99
CA TYR A 213 29.80 -23.97 12.99
C TYR A 213 28.56 -24.65 13.57
N TYR A 214 27.39 -24.31 13.04
CA TYR A 214 26.17 -25.10 13.18
C TYR A 214 25.20 -24.84 12.01
N LYS A 215 24.28 -25.78 11.81
CA LYS A 215 23.12 -25.65 10.92
C LYS A 215 21.84 -25.75 11.75
N GLN A 216 21.02 -24.71 11.70
CA GLN A 216 19.75 -24.61 12.44
C GLN A 216 18.59 -24.56 11.46
N LEU A 217 17.60 -25.41 11.68
CA LEU A 217 16.33 -25.41 11.00
C LEU A 217 15.27 -24.99 12.01
N ASP A 218 14.73 -23.80 11.86
CA ASP A 218 13.58 -23.33 12.64
C ASP A 218 12.32 -23.48 11.80
N THR A 219 11.48 -24.45 12.17
CA THR A 219 10.17 -24.64 11.57
C THR A 219 9.12 -23.98 12.44
N VAL A 220 8.50 -22.94 11.91
CA VAL A 220 7.33 -22.31 12.49
C VAL A 220 6.25 -22.42 11.44
N SER A 221 5.18 -23.14 11.76
CA SER A 221 3.94 -23.03 10.97
C SER A 221 4.05 -23.56 9.54
N GLY A 222 4.88 -24.59 9.35
CA GLY A 222 5.15 -25.21 8.05
C GLY A 222 6.19 -24.47 7.20
N ILE A 223 6.62 -23.29 7.64
CA ILE A 223 7.73 -22.55 7.02
C ILE A 223 9.01 -22.94 7.75
N THR A 224 10.00 -23.44 7.00
CA THR A 224 11.31 -23.81 7.55
C THR A 224 12.33 -22.77 7.11
N ASN A 225 12.93 -22.09 8.08
CA ASN A 225 14.10 -21.26 7.83
C ASN A 225 15.35 -22.06 8.17
N ILE A 226 16.30 -22.09 7.25
CA ILE A 226 17.60 -22.75 7.42
C ILE A 226 18.64 -21.66 7.63
N THR A 227 19.29 -21.67 8.79
CA THR A 227 20.41 -20.81 9.14
C THR A 227 21.65 -21.66 9.30
N GLN A 228 22.67 -21.39 8.48
CA GLN A 228 24.01 -21.92 8.69
C GLN A 228 24.88 -20.79 9.25
N ARG A 229 25.49 -20.99 10.42
CA ARG A 229 26.36 -19.99 11.04
C ARG A 229 27.77 -20.53 11.20
N TRP A 230 28.75 -19.80 10.70
CA TRP A 230 30.17 -20.03 10.93
C TRP A 230 30.71 -18.99 11.90
N ILE A 231 31.60 -19.39 12.81
CA ILE A 231 32.21 -18.51 13.83
C ILE A 231 33.73 -18.73 13.78
N SER A 232 34.42 -17.88 13.04
CA SER A 232 35.83 -18.02 12.69
C SER A 232 36.38 -16.68 12.17
N GLY A 233 37.69 -16.59 11.91
CA GLY A 233 38.24 -15.53 11.07
C GLY A 233 38.02 -15.82 9.59
N PHE A 234 37.35 -14.91 8.89
CA PHE A 234 36.97 -15.05 7.48
C PHE A 234 37.84 -14.21 6.55
N SER A 235 37.91 -14.62 5.28
CA SER A 235 38.47 -13.78 4.22
C SER A 235 37.40 -12.85 3.66
N TYR A 236 37.74 -11.57 3.58
CA TYR A 236 36.91 -10.53 2.97
C TYR A 236 37.54 -10.03 1.66
N ASP A 237 36.70 -9.64 0.71
CA ASP A 237 37.15 -8.88 -0.46
C ASP A 237 37.36 -7.39 -0.15
N ALA A 238 37.70 -6.61 -1.19
CA ALA A 238 37.96 -5.18 -1.06
C ALA A 238 36.69 -4.36 -0.72
N ALA A 239 35.50 -4.88 -1.05
CA ALA A 239 34.22 -4.28 -0.65
C ALA A 239 33.84 -4.67 0.78
N GLY A 240 34.55 -5.64 1.38
CA GLY A 240 34.31 -6.15 2.72
C GLY A 240 33.29 -7.30 2.75
N ASP A 241 32.91 -7.85 1.61
CA ASP A 241 32.03 -9.03 1.51
C ASP A 241 32.81 -10.31 1.81
N VAL A 242 32.12 -11.31 2.37
CA VAL A 242 32.69 -12.62 2.69
C VAL A 242 32.99 -13.37 1.40
N ARG A 243 34.20 -13.92 1.30
CA ARG A 243 34.57 -14.83 0.21
C ARG A 243 34.11 -16.25 0.53
N PHE A 244 33.60 -16.95 -0.48
CA PHE A 244 33.17 -18.36 -0.38
C PHE A 244 34.06 -19.26 -1.23
N ASN A 245 34.27 -20.51 -0.80
CA ASN A 245 34.86 -21.55 -1.63
C ASN A 245 33.83 -22.00 -2.66
N THR A 246 33.98 -21.58 -3.92
CA THR A 246 33.09 -22.04 -4.99
C THR A 246 33.53 -23.43 -5.46
N ASN A 247 32.77 -24.46 -5.10
CA ASN A 247 32.98 -25.80 -5.64
C ASN A 247 32.60 -25.77 -7.13
N GLY A 248 33.62 -25.75 -8.00
CA GLY A 248 33.50 -25.60 -9.45
C GLY A 248 32.20 -26.13 -10.07
N GLY A 249 31.32 -25.21 -10.46
CA GLY A 249 30.32 -25.35 -11.52
C GLY A 249 29.08 -26.23 -11.30
N THR A 250 28.97 -27.03 -10.23
CA THR A 250 27.86 -28.02 -10.10
C THR A 250 27.06 -27.97 -8.80
N ALA A 251 27.58 -27.38 -7.71
CA ALA A 251 26.87 -27.28 -6.43
C ALA A 251 25.86 -26.11 -6.38
N THR A 252 24.87 -26.20 -5.49
CA THR A 252 23.93 -25.11 -5.20
C THR A 252 24.58 -24.08 -4.26
N LEU A 253 24.17 -22.81 -4.27
CA LEU A 253 24.75 -21.77 -3.41
C LEU A 253 24.47 -21.98 -1.90
N LEU A 254 23.66 -22.99 -1.57
CA LEU A 254 23.41 -23.49 -0.21
C LEU A 254 24.58 -24.30 0.35
N ASP A 255 25.48 -24.77 -0.52
CA ASP A 255 26.67 -25.56 -0.15
C ASP A 255 27.95 -24.70 -0.09
N ASP A 256 27.84 -23.40 -0.36
CA ASP A 256 28.97 -22.46 -0.34
C ASP A 256 29.45 -22.24 1.10
N VAL A 257 30.67 -22.73 1.37
CA VAL A 257 31.33 -22.57 2.67
C VAL A 257 32.20 -21.30 2.65
N PRO A 258 32.07 -20.40 3.64
CA PRO A 258 32.97 -19.25 3.78
C PRO A 258 34.44 -19.65 3.80
N ILE A 259 35.31 -18.87 3.17
CA ILE A 259 36.75 -19.08 3.23
C ILE A 259 37.25 -18.70 4.63
N ILE A 260 37.67 -19.73 5.38
CA ILE A 260 38.18 -19.60 6.74
C ILE A 260 39.71 -19.41 6.70
N LEU A 261 40.18 -18.32 7.31
CA LEU A 261 41.61 -18.03 7.48
C LEU A 261 42.15 -18.52 8.82
N ASN A 262 41.36 -18.37 9.90
CA ASN A 262 41.76 -18.80 11.24
C ASN A 262 40.55 -19.21 12.11
N PRO A 263 40.37 -20.51 12.43
CA PRO A 263 39.25 -21.02 13.23
C PRO A 263 39.24 -20.60 14.71
N ALA A 264 40.25 -19.86 15.18
CA ALA A 264 40.30 -19.31 16.53
C ALA A 264 39.97 -17.81 16.62
N ALA A 265 39.77 -17.11 15.49
CA ALA A 265 39.61 -15.65 15.45
C ALA A 265 38.17 -15.13 15.57
N GLY A 266 37.17 -16.03 15.57
CA GLY A 266 35.76 -15.66 15.80
C GLY A 266 35.42 -15.33 17.26
N TYR A 267 36.40 -15.47 18.17
CA TYR A 267 36.28 -15.14 19.59
C TYR A 267 37.48 -14.31 20.06
N ASN A 268 37.25 -13.42 21.03
CA ASN A 268 38.34 -12.74 21.72
C ASN A 268 39.00 -13.64 22.80
N THR A 269 40.02 -13.11 23.46
CA THR A 269 40.77 -13.81 24.52
C THR A 269 39.94 -14.12 25.77
N LEU A 270 38.79 -13.45 25.96
CA LEU A 270 37.83 -13.72 27.03
C LEU A 270 36.75 -14.73 26.61
N GLY A 271 36.81 -15.22 25.36
CA GLY A 271 35.86 -16.17 24.79
C GLY A 271 34.52 -15.57 24.35
N GLN A 272 34.44 -14.24 24.20
CA GLN A 272 33.27 -13.56 23.65
C GLN A 272 33.35 -13.53 22.13
N MET A 273 32.21 -13.68 21.45
CA MET A 273 32.14 -13.77 19.98
C MET A 273 32.48 -12.42 19.34
N THR A 274 33.47 -12.38 18.46
CA THR A 274 33.89 -11.15 17.77
C THR A 274 33.38 -11.07 16.34
N GLU A 275 33.05 -12.21 15.76
CA GLU A 275 32.72 -12.33 14.35
C GLU A 275 31.94 -13.62 14.06
N TYR A 276 30.95 -13.53 13.17
CA TYR A 276 30.28 -14.68 12.57
C TYR A 276 29.78 -14.36 11.16
N VAL A 277 29.58 -15.41 10.37
CA VAL A 277 28.87 -15.33 9.08
C VAL A 277 27.67 -16.24 9.14
N GLU A 278 26.52 -15.72 8.73
CA GLU A 278 25.29 -16.50 8.53
C GLU A 278 24.91 -16.55 7.06
N VAL A 279 24.40 -17.71 6.65
CA VAL A 279 23.65 -17.89 5.41
C VAL A 279 22.26 -18.37 5.80
N ILE A 280 21.25 -17.63 5.37
CA ILE A 280 19.84 -17.87 5.71
C ILE A 280 19.04 -18.07 4.43
N THR A 281 18.22 -19.11 4.40
CA THR A 281 17.23 -19.39 3.33
C THR A 281 15.91 -19.88 3.92
N SER A 282 14.83 -19.77 3.13
CA SER A 282 13.49 -20.17 3.55
C SER A 282 12.91 -21.23 2.61
N SER A 283 12.03 -22.09 3.12
CA SER A 283 11.36 -23.13 2.31
C SER A 283 10.28 -22.59 1.36
N THR A 284 9.91 -21.30 1.49
CA THR A 284 8.77 -20.69 0.77
C THR A 284 9.17 -19.58 -0.19
N ASP A 285 10.46 -19.24 -0.29
CA ASP A 285 10.96 -18.28 -1.28
C ASP A 285 12.28 -18.75 -1.89
N SER A 286 12.72 -18.02 -2.91
CA SER A 286 13.99 -18.26 -3.58
C SER A 286 14.88 -17.05 -3.36
N ILE A 287 15.24 -16.77 -2.10
CA ILE A 287 16.19 -15.70 -1.76
C ILE A 287 17.21 -16.24 -0.75
N ARG A 288 18.48 -15.85 -0.93
CA ARG A 288 19.59 -16.13 -0.02
C ARG A 288 20.01 -14.84 0.69
N ARG A 289 20.03 -14.86 2.02
CA ARG A 289 20.59 -13.80 2.84
C ARG A 289 21.93 -14.23 3.43
N VAL A 290 22.95 -13.39 3.29
CA VAL A 290 24.24 -13.53 3.94
C VAL A 290 24.41 -12.38 4.93
N ILE A 291 24.70 -12.70 6.18
CA ILE A 291 25.01 -11.71 7.21
C ILE A 291 26.45 -11.94 7.65
N ALA A 292 27.30 -10.93 7.50
CA ALA A 292 28.64 -10.92 8.06
C ALA A 292 28.69 -9.93 9.22
N TRP A 293 28.64 -10.45 10.43
CA TRP A 293 28.70 -9.69 11.67
C TRP A 293 30.13 -9.76 12.21
N LYS A 294 30.78 -8.63 12.43
CA LYS A 294 32.21 -8.57 12.76
C LYS A 294 32.59 -7.36 13.60
N ASP A 295 33.87 -7.33 13.97
CA ASP A 295 34.51 -6.28 14.76
C ASP A 295 33.85 -6.03 16.12
N ALA A 296 33.13 -7.02 16.65
CA ALA A 296 32.31 -6.82 17.82
C ALA A 296 33.15 -6.56 19.08
N ARG A 297 32.70 -5.59 19.87
CA ARG A 297 33.35 -5.18 21.12
C ARG A 297 32.35 -5.23 22.25
N TYR A 298 32.88 -5.43 23.45
CA TYR A 298 32.10 -5.59 24.65
C TYR A 298 32.53 -4.58 25.71
N LEU A 299 31.58 -4.13 26.52
CA LEU A 299 31.85 -3.42 27.76
C LEU A 299 32.55 -4.36 28.76
N PRO A 300 33.21 -3.81 29.81
CA PRO A 300 33.74 -4.62 30.92
C PRO A 300 32.68 -5.51 31.60
N THR A 301 31.40 -5.12 31.51
CA THR A 301 30.23 -5.88 31.96
C THR A 301 29.84 -7.04 31.03
N SER A 302 30.61 -7.29 29.95
CA SER A 302 30.35 -8.29 28.91
C SER A 302 29.12 -8.03 28.02
N GLN A 303 28.54 -6.84 28.07
CA GLN A 303 27.48 -6.42 27.16
C GLN A 303 28.06 -5.91 25.84
N LEU A 304 27.36 -6.11 24.72
CA LEU A 304 27.81 -5.69 23.39
C LEU A 304 27.80 -4.15 23.28
N SER A 305 28.93 -3.54 22.91
CA SER A 305 29.06 -2.08 22.80
C SER A 305 29.24 -1.58 21.37
N TYR A 306 29.71 -2.43 20.48
CA TYR A 306 30.00 -2.11 19.09
C TYR A 306 29.89 -3.35 18.22
N TYR A 307 29.40 -3.21 16.99
CA TYR A 307 29.59 -4.20 15.93
C TYR A 307 29.40 -3.57 14.55
N LYS A 308 29.95 -4.24 13.54
CA LYS A 308 29.68 -3.98 12.13
C LYS A 308 28.96 -5.17 11.52
N GLU A 309 27.90 -4.91 10.79
CA GLU A 309 27.11 -5.90 10.08
C GLU A 309 27.05 -5.58 8.59
N ILE A 310 27.32 -6.58 7.76
CA ILE A 310 27.15 -6.49 6.32
C ILE A 310 26.09 -7.52 5.94
N THR A 311 24.94 -7.04 5.48
CA THR A 311 23.83 -7.87 5.04
C THR A 311 23.72 -7.81 3.53
N LYS A 312 23.73 -8.98 2.89
CA LYS A 312 23.63 -9.17 1.45
C LYS A 312 22.48 -10.11 1.14
N GLU A 313 21.58 -9.72 0.26
CA GLU A 313 20.44 -10.53 -0.17
C GLU A 313 20.45 -10.70 -1.67
N GLN A 314 20.21 -11.92 -2.13
CA GLN A 314 20.27 -12.28 -3.55
C GLN A 314 19.12 -13.20 -3.93
N GLY A 315 18.44 -12.90 -5.03
CA GLY A 315 17.44 -13.79 -5.63
C GLY A 315 18.07 -15.12 -6.06
N LEU A 316 17.36 -16.21 -5.82
CA LEU A 316 17.67 -17.56 -6.26
C LEU A 316 16.66 -18.00 -7.33
N ASP A 317 17.11 -18.82 -8.27
CA ASP A 317 16.25 -19.53 -9.20
C ASP A 317 15.61 -20.73 -8.47
N PRO A 318 14.27 -20.83 -8.39
CA PRO A 318 13.58 -21.93 -7.72
C PRO A 318 13.93 -23.32 -8.28
N ALA A 319 14.26 -23.41 -9.58
CA ALA A 319 14.55 -24.67 -10.24
C ALA A 319 15.98 -25.16 -9.99
N THR A 320 16.94 -24.23 -9.88
CA THR A 320 18.38 -24.57 -9.82
C THR A 320 19.04 -24.23 -8.47
N GLY A 321 18.40 -23.42 -7.61
CA GLY A 321 18.96 -22.95 -6.34
C GLY A 321 20.20 -22.05 -6.49
N ARG A 322 20.44 -21.51 -7.70
CA ARG A 322 21.55 -20.59 -8.03
C ARG A 322 21.06 -19.15 -8.02
N ILE A 323 21.97 -18.16 -8.07
CA ILE A 323 21.57 -16.75 -8.20
C ILE A 323 20.73 -16.61 -9.47
N ALA A 324 19.50 -16.11 -9.31
CA ALA A 324 18.64 -15.78 -10.42
C ALA A 324 19.23 -14.55 -11.13
N ILE A 325 19.58 -14.73 -12.40
CA ILE A 325 20.09 -13.65 -13.26
C ILE A 325 18.95 -13.24 -14.19
N ASP A 326 18.71 -11.94 -14.28
CA ASP A 326 17.82 -11.38 -15.27
C ASP A 326 18.44 -11.55 -16.67
N PRO A 327 17.79 -12.29 -17.59
CA PRO A 327 18.37 -12.62 -18.88
C PRO A 327 18.57 -11.41 -19.81
N ASP A 328 17.91 -10.28 -19.54
CA ASP A 328 18.02 -9.06 -20.37
C ASP A 328 19.14 -8.12 -19.87
N THR A 329 19.51 -8.20 -18.59
CA THR A 329 20.49 -7.29 -17.98
C THR A 329 21.78 -7.97 -17.51
N ASP A 330 21.82 -9.31 -17.44
CA ASP A 330 22.92 -10.11 -16.89
C ASP A 330 23.25 -9.77 -15.42
N GLU A 331 22.31 -9.13 -14.72
CA GLU A 331 22.38 -8.74 -13.31
C GLU A 331 21.47 -9.64 -12.44
N PRO A 332 21.71 -9.76 -11.13
CA PRO A 332 20.82 -10.52 -10.25
C PRO A 332 19.39 -9.95 -10.26
N SER A 333 18.39 -10.82 -10.37
CA SER A 333 16.96 -10.42 -10.41
C SER A 333 16.50 -9.69 -9.13
N TYR A 334 17.23 -9.88 -8.03
CA TYR A 334 17.08 -9.14 -6.78
C TYR A 334 18.45 -9.08 -6.09
N TYR A 335 18.89 -7.88 -5.72
CA TYR A 335 20.15 -7.65 -5.02
C TYR A 335 20.00 -6.53 -4.00
N SER A 336 20.30 -6.84 -2.74
CA SER A 336 20.40 -5.85 -1.67
C SER A 336 21.76 -5.99 -0.98
N ARG A 337 22.43 -4.86 -0.73
CA ARG A 337 23.59 -4.81 0.15
C ARG A 337 23.45 -3.65 1.11
N LYS A 338 23.64 -3.93 2.40
CA LYS A 338 23.60 -2.96 3.48
C LYS A 338 24.81 -3.14 4.39
N VAL A 339 25.54 -2.06 4.65
CA VAL A 339 26.59 -2.03 5.68
C VAL A 339 26.10 -1.17 6.84
N SER A 340 25.90 -1.79 8.00
CA SER A 340 25.50 -1.11 9.24
C SER A 340 26.62 -1.20 10.28
N THR A 341 26.84 -0.13 11.03
CA THR A 341 27.72 -0.12 12.20
C THR A 341 26.89 0.37 13.37
N ARG A 342 26.79 -0.44 14.43
CA ARG A 342 26.13 -0.01 15.67
C ARG A 342 27.17 0.20 16.75
N HIS A 343 27.10 1.32 17.45
CA HIS A 343 28.02 1.70 18.53
C HIS A 343 27.31 2.54 19.58
N ASP A 344 28.05 2.92 20.63
CA ASP A 344 27.53 3.70 21.78
C ASP A 344 26.24 3.10 22.36
N ILE A 345 26.21 1.78 22.46
CA ILE A 345 25.05 1.03 22.95
C ILE A 345 24.98 1.18 24.47
N GLY A 346 23.88 1.77 24.95
CA GLY A 346 23.56 1.93 26.37
C GLY A 346 22.59 0.85 26.83
N TYR A 347 22.76 0.39 28.08
CA TYR A 347 21.87 -0.58 28.71
C TYR A 347 21.39 -0.06 30.05
N ASN A 348 20.12 -0.34 30.36
CA ASN A 348 19.55 -0.05 31.67
C ASN A 348 19.97 -1.09 32.72
N THR A 349 19.54 -0.89 33.97
CA THR A 349 19.81 -1.79 35.11
C THR A 349 19.19 -3.18 34.98
N LEU A 350 18.21 -3.36 34.08
CA LEU A 350 17.62 -4.65 33.72
C LEU A 350 18.32 -5.31 32.51
N ASN A 351 19.45 -4.76 32.06
CA ASN A 351 20.21 -5.17 30.87
C ASN A 351 19.43 -5.08 29.54
N GLN A 352 18.41 -4.24 29.47
CA GLN A 352 17.72 -3.92 28.22
C GLN A 352 18.41 -2.72 27.55
N MET A 353 18.44 -2.70 26.23
CA MET A 353 19.02 -1.59 25.47
C MET A 353 18.20 -0.31 25.67
N GLU A 354 18.82 0.79 26.08
CA GLU A 354 18.14 2.08 26.29
C GLU A 354 18.55 3.16 25.29
N SER A 355 19.70 2.97 24.63
CA SER A 355 20.19 3.84 23.55
C SER A 355 21.15 3.09 22.63
N TYR A 356 21.29 3.59 21.39
CA TYR A 356 22.37 3.21 20.49
C TYR A 356 22.54 4.24 19.37
N TYR A 357 23.73 4.26 18.77
CA TYR A 357 24.01 4.93 17.51
C TYR A 357 24.19 3.87 16.40
N GLU A 358 23.60 4.09 15.24
CA GLU A 358 23.70 3.22 14.07
C GLU A 358 24.00 4.03 12.82
N GLU A 359 25.09 3.68 12.14
CA GLU A 359 25.50 4.26 10.87
C GLU A 359 25.36 3.24 9.75
N ILE A 360 24.56 3.57 8.74
CA ILE A 360 24.44 2.83 7.51
C ILE A 360 25.22 3.60 6.45
N THR A 361 26.41 3.10 6.12
CA THR A 361 27.36 3.76 5.22
C THR A 361 27.18 3.37 3.76
N GLU A 362 26.42 2.29 3.50
CA GLU A 362 26.18 1.82 2.14
C GLU A 362 24.83 1.12 2.05
N LYS A 363 24.05 1.49 1.03
CA LYS A 363 22.87 0.78 0.54
C LYS A 363 22.93 0.70 -0.98
N SER A 364 22.83 -0.50 -1.55
CA SER A 364 23.04 -0.77 -2.98
C SER A 364 22.15 0.05 -3.94
N ASN A 365 21.00 0.51 -3.47
CA ASN A 365 20.00 1.27 -4.22
C ASN A 365 20.10 2.80 -4.06
N VAL A 366 20.91 3.31 -3.12
CA VAL A 366 21.13 4.75 -2.89
C VAL A 366 22.60 5.04 -2.57
N LEU A 367 23.49 4.60 -3.46
CA LEU A 367 24.94 4.76 -3.31
C LEU A 367 25.34 6.24 -3.17
N GLY A 368 26.36 6.51 -2.35
CA GLY A 368 26.86 7.86 -2.06
C GLY A 368 26.10 8.61 -0.96
N ILE A 369 25.06 7.99 -0.38
CA ILE A 369 24.28 8.51 0.75
C ILE A 369 24.54 7.68 2.01
N THR A 370 24.82 8.37 3.11
CA THR A 370 24.98 7.81 4.46
C THR A 370 23.72 8.10 5.28
N PHE A 371 23.26 7.10 6.02
CA PHE A 371 22.18 7.26 7.00
C PHE A 371 22.79 7.06 8.38
N SER A 372 22.69 8.04 9.27
CA SER A 372 22.98 7.87 10.69
C SER A 372 21.68 7.87 11.47
N LYS A 373 21.60 7.09 12.53
CA LYS A 373 20.44 6.93 13.40
C LYS A 373 20.92 6.95 14.83
N HIS A 374 20.37 7.82 15.65
CA HIS A 374 20.61 7.84 17.08
C HIS A 374 19.29 7.61 17.81
N VAL A 375 19.19 6.50 18.54
CA VAL A 375 18.01 6.15 19.33
C VAL A 375 18.35 6.27 20.81
N THR A 376 17.48 6.91 21.57
CA THR A 376 17.63 7.15 23.02
C THR A 376 16.29 7.07 23.73
N GLY A 377 16.32 7.00 25.06
CA GLY A 377 15.12 7.05 25.90
C GLY A 377 14.17 5.88 25.66
N MET A 378 14.70 4.72 25.27
CA MET A 378 13.86 3.55 25.00
C MET A 378 13.24 3.03 26.30
N PHE A 379 11.92 2.91 26.32
CA PHE A 379 11.15 2.32 27.41
C PHE A 379 10.36 1.11 26.92
N TYR A 380 10.12 0.13 27.79
CA TYR A 380 9.49 -1.14 27.43
C TYR A 380 8.25 -1.44 28.27
N ASP A 381 7.27 -2.12 27.68
CA ASP A 381 6.09 -2.61 28.39
C ASP A 381 6.35 -3.97 29.10
N ILE A 382 5.29 -4.52 29.71
CA ILE A 382 5.29 -5.81 30.42
C ILE A 382 5.84 -7.00 29.59
N VAL A 383 5.65 -6.98 28.28
CA VAL A 383 6.09 -8.05 27.37
C VAL A 383 7.38 -7.66 26.62
N LYS A 384 8.10 -6.66 27.13
CA LYS A 384 9.38 -6.16 26.59
C LYS A 384 9.25 -5.57 25.17
N GLN A 385 8.10 -5.00 24.83
CA GLN A 385 7.91 -4.23 23.59
C GLN A 385 8.22 -2.75 23.83
N VAL A 386 8.89 -2.08 22.87
CA VAL A 386 9.26 -0.66 23.00
C VAL A 386 8.02 0.24 22.98
N ALA A 387 7.75 0.87 24.11
CA ALA A 387 6.61 1.75 24.33
C ALA A 387 6.92 3.22 24.05
N ALA A 388 8.15 3.68 24.28
CA ALA A 388 8.57 5.05 24.02
C ALA A 388 10.04 5.10 23.56
N TYR A 389 10.40 6.11 22.76
CA TYR A 389 11.78 6.39 22.34
C TYR A 389 11.89 7.77 21.67
N TYR A 390 13.13 8.26 21.57
CA TYR A 390 13.50 9.42 20.76
C TYR A 390 14.57 9.01 19.75
N GLU A 391 14.28 9.19 18.46
CA GLU A 391 15.12 8.79 17.34
C GLU A 391 15.42 9.99 16.44
N VAL A 392 16.69 10.18 16.09
CA VAL A 392 17.14 11.16 15.09
C VAL A 392 17.88 10.43 13.99
N GLU A 393 17.35 10.49 12.78
CA GLU A 393 17.97 9.99 11.56
C GLU A 393 18.53 11.16 10.73
N ASN A 394 19.83 11.15 10.39
CA ASN A 394 20.38 12.09 9.40
C ASN A 394 20.72 11.36 8.11
N ILE A 395 20.25 11.91 6.99
CA ILE A 395 20.48 11.42 5.63
C ILE A 395 21.38 12.44 4.95
N THR A 396 22.63 12.07 4.69
CA THR A 396 23.64 12.99 4.15
C THR A 396 24.45 12.35 3.03
N GLY A 397 24.82 13.15 2.03
CA GLY A 397 25.71 12.72 0.95
C GLY A 397 25.28 13.22 -0.42
N THR A 398 25.95 12.73 -1.46
CA THR A 398 25.60 13.03 -2.85
C THR A 398 25.23 11.72 -3.53
N SER A 399 24.00 11.65 -4.04
CA SER A 399 23.50 10.45 -4.71
C SER A 399 24.34 10.16 -5.94
N ALA A 400 24.87 8.94 -6.04
CA ALA A 400 25.65 8.51 -7.19
C ALA A 400 24.79 8.35 -8.46
N ALA A 401 23.47 8.21 -8.32
CA ALA A 401 22.56 7.99 -9.43
C ALA A 401 22.32 9.27 -10.26
N ASP A 402 22.25 10.44 -9.59
CA ASP A 402 21.82 11.70 -10.19
C ASP A 402 22.62 12.93 -9.74
N SER A 403 23.66 12.75 -8.91
CA SER A 403 24.50 13.81 -8.35
C SER A 403 23.77 14.80 -7.44
N THR A 404 22.56 14.46 -6.96
CA THR A 404 21.80 15.29 -6.03
C THR A 404 22.45 15.26 -4.64
N TYR A 405 22.82 16.42 -4.10
CA TYR A 405 23.26 16.54 -2.70
C TYR A 405 22.06 16.48 -1.76
N ILE A 406 22.14 15.69 -0.70
CA ILE A 406 21.06 15.46 0.25
C ILE A 406 21.61 15.75 1.65
N ASN A 407 20.84 16.51 2.41
CA ASN A 407 21.09 16.76 3.83
C ASN A 407 19.76 16.96 4.54
N ILE A 408 19.23 15.88 5.12
CA ILE A 408 17.90 15.84 5.72
C ILE A 408 18.00 15.24 7.11
N THR A 409 17.31 15.85 8.07
CA THR A 409 17.14 15.30 9.41
C THR A 409 15.69 14.86 9.59
N LYS A 410 15.50 13.61 10.00
CA LYS A 410 14.21 13.05 10.40
C LYS A 410 14.25 12.74 11.90
N THR A 411 13.32 13.32 12.65
CA THR A 411 13.18 13.09 14.08
C THR A 411 11.88 12.35 14.34
N THR A 412 11.94 11.19 14.99
CA THR A 412 10.78 10.44 15.47
C THR A 412 10.77 10.47 17.00
N ARG A 413 9.68 10.94 17.58
CA ARG A 413 9.49 10.99 19.04
C ARG A 413 8.21 10.23 19.40
N LYS A 414 8.36 9.05 19.99
CA LYS A 414 7.24 8.25 20.53
C LYS A 414 7.20 8.42 22.04
N GLU A 415 6.16 9.06 22.54
CA GLU A 415 5.95 9.38 23.95
C GLU A 415 4.84 8.52 24.54
N ALA A 416 5.17 7.81 25.62
CA ALA A 416 4.21 7.17 26.50
C ALA A 416 4.64 7.46 27.94
N ASP A 417 3.73 7.99 28.76
CA ASP A 417 3.92 8.22 30.19
C ASP A 417 3.65 6.92 30.96
N PRO A 418 4.67 6.32 31.60
CA PRO A 418 4.51 5.07 32.35
C PRO A 418 3.49 5.11 33.49
N SER A 419 3.08 6.28 33.98
CA SER A 419 2.08 6.42 35.04
C SER A 419 0.63 6.33 34.58
N VAL A 420 0.34 6.69 33.32
CA VAL A 420 -1.05 6.87 32.85
C VAL A 420 -1.33 6.17 31.51
N ASP A 421 -0.30 5.87 30.73
CA ASP A 421 -0.43 5.30 29.40
C ASP A 421 -0.34 3.77 29.38
N PHE A 422 -0.40 3.13 30.55
CA PHE A 422 -0.40 1.68 30.73
C PHE A 422 -1.63 1.24 31.52
N TYR A 423 -2.12 0.03 31.23
CA TYR A 423 -3.24 -0.52 31.99
C TYR A 423 -2.86 -0.82 33.45
N ALA A 424 -3.68 -0.36 34.39
CA ALA A 424 -3.54 -0.62 35.82
C ALA A 424 -4.43 -1.81 36.25
N VAL A 425 -4.24 -2.29 37.49
CA VAL A 425 -5.05 -3.38 38.06
C VAL A 425 -6.54 -3.04 38.09
N THR A 426 -6.86 -1.76 38.26
CA THR A 426 -8.23 -1.24 38.27
C THR A 426 -8.91 -1.30 36.91
N ASP A 427 -8.15 -1.47 35.82
CA ASP A 427 -8.69 -1.50 34.45
C ASP A 427 -9.09 -2.93 33.99
N ILE A 428 -8.75 -3.97 34.75
CA ILE A 428 -8.88 -5.41 34.40
C ILE A 428 -10.31 -5.95 34.64
N SER A 429 -11.34 -5.12 34.52
CA SER A 429 -12.74 -5.60 34.61
C SER A 429 -13.26 -6.19 33.29
N ASP A 430 -12.40 -6.35 32.28
CA ASP A 430 -12.76 -6.86 30.96
C ASP A 430 -12.77 -8.41 30.92
N PRO A 431 -13.94 -9.07 30.79
CA PRO A 431 -14.04 -10.53 30.74
C PRO A 431 -13.28 -11.16 29.55
N ASP A 432 -12.97 -10.39 28.51
CA ASP A 432 -12.30 -10.86 27.29
C ASP A 432 -10.75 -10.74 27.35
N HIS A 433 -10.19 -10.37 28.51
CA HIS A 433 -8.74 -10.18 28.74
C HIS A 433 -8.06 -9.18 27.78
N ARG A 434 -8.81 -8.21 27.23
CA ARG A 434 -8.24 -7.30 26.23
C ARG A 434 -7.45 -6.12 26.79
N LYS A 435 -7.52 -5.93 28.11
CA LYS A 435 -6.84 -4.89 28.89
C LYS A 435 -5.97 -5.55 29.94
N ILE A 436 -4.71 -5.75 29.60
CA ILE A 436 -3.76 -6.50 30.43
C ILE A 436 -2.85 -5.52 31.16
N LYS A 437 -2.73 -5.66 32.49
CA LYS A 437 -1.88 -4.80 33.34
C LYS A 437 -0.49 -4.63 32.74
N GLY A 438 0.02 -3.40 32.68
CA GLY A 438 1.37 -3.12 32.22
C GLY A 438 1.58 -3.16 30.70
N MET A 439 0.52 -3.41 29.92
CA MET A 439 0.55 -3.20 28.47
C MET A 439 0.25 -1.75 28.12
N LEU A 440 0.81 -1.31 27.00
CA LEU A 440 0.62 0.04 26.45
C LEU A 440 -0.85 0.26 26.08
N LYS A 441 -1.44 1.32 26.60
CA LYS A 441 -2.84 1.71 26.36
C LYS A 441 -2.95 2.82 25.31
N GLN A 442 -1.94 3.70 25.24
CA GLN A 442 -1.91 4.85 24.33
C GLN A 442 -0.49 5.40 24.18
N TYR A 443 -0.24 6.18 23.14
CA TYR A 443 0.99 6.96 22.98
C TYR A 443 0.76 8.12 22.00
N LYS A 444 1.66 9.10 22.03
CA LYS A 444 1.77 10.14 21.01
C LYS A 444 3.07 9.97 20.23
N GLU A 445 3.00 9.98 18.91
CA GLU A 445 4.16 9.93 18.03
C GLU A 445 4.23 11.17 17.16
N THR A 446 5.38 11.83 17.12
CA THR A 446 5.65 12.95 16.23
C THR A 446 6.83 12.60 15.33
N VAL A 447 6.64 12.69 14.01
CA VAL A 447 7.68 12.50 13.01
C VAL A 447 7.88 13.83 12.27
N SER A 448 9.08 14.41 12.34
CA SER A 448 9.44 15.64 11.66
C SER A 448 10.57 15.37 10.66
N GLN A 449 10.42 15.82 9.42
CA GLN A 449 11.43 15.74 8.37
C GLN A 449 11.76 17.14 7.87
N VAL A 450 13.03 17.53 7.97
CA VAL A 450 13.50 18.86 7.62
C VAL A 450 14.76 18.76 6.76
N SER A 451 14.74 19.41 5.60
CA SER A 451 15.93 19.62 4.78
C SER A 451 16.80 20.72 5.38
N ASN A 452 18.10 20.46 5.51
CA ASN A 452 19.09 21.43 5.93
C ASN A 452 19.51 22.35 4.76
N PRO A 453 20.04 23.57 5.03
CA PRO A 453 20.45 24.50 3.99
C PRO A 453 21.38 23.87 2.94
N GLY A 454 21.08 24.07 1.67
CA GLY A 454 21.87 23.56 0.55
C GLY A 454 21.51 22.14 0.07
N SER A 455 20.55 21.45 0.71
CA SER A 455 20.00 20.18 0.20
C SER A 455 19.34 20.39 -1.17
N GLY A 456 19.58 19.47 -2.11
CA GLY A 456 18.90 19.40 -3.41
C GLY A 456 17.45 18.90 -3.34
N ILE A 457 17.01 18.51 -2.14
CA ILE A 457 15.61 18.19 -1.83
C ILE A 457 15.13 19.12 -0.72
N GLU A 458 14.04 19.83 -0.97
CA GLU A 458 13.35 20.66 0.01
C GLU A 458 12.24 19.86 0.70
N ILE A 459 12.28 19.80 2.03
CA ILE A 459 11.23 19.20 2.85
C ILE A 459 11.15 19.90 4.22
N ASN A 460 9.93 20.17 4.67
CA ASN A 460 9.62 20.64 6.02
C ASN A 460 8.21 20.16 6.38
N LEU A 461 8.15 18.91 6.83
CA LEU A 461 6.93 18.17 7.10
C LEU A 461 6.97 17.59 8.51
N THR A 462 5.94 17.86 9.31
CA THR A 462 5.73 17.16 10.58
C THR A 462 4.37 16.47 10.55
N THR A 463 4.34 15.21 10.95
CA THR A 463 3.14 14.41 11.16
C THR A 463 3.05 14.01 12.62
N GLU A 464 1.86 14.09 13.19
CA GLU A 464 1.59 13.68 14.56
C GLU A 464 0.49 12.62 14.56
N THR A 465 0.72 11.52 15.29
CA THR A 465 -0.22 10.42 15.51
C THR A 465 -0.47 10.29 17.01
N VAL A 466 -1.71 10.45 17.44
CA VAL A 466 -2.14 10.11 18.80
C VAL A 466 -2.88 8.79 18.75
N ARG A 467 -2.22 7.71 19.18
CA ARG A 467 -2.81 6.36 19.28
C ARG A 467 -3.39 6.15 20.67
N SER A 468 -4.65 5.75 20.76
CA SER A 468 -5.36 5.58 22.03
C SER A 468 -6.26 4.35 22.05
N GLY A 469 -6.60 3.90 23.26
CA GLY A 469 -7.52 2.78 23.46
C GLY A 469 -7.00 1.45 22.94
N ILE A 470 -5.68 1.25 22.91
CA ILE A 470 -5.07 0.00 22.41
C ILE A 470 -5.58 -1.17 23.24
N THR A 471 -6.02 -2.23 22.58
CA THR A 471 -6.45 -3.48 23.22
C THR A 471 -5.78 -4.66 22.56
N TYR A 472 -5.76 -5.80 23.26
CA TYR A 472 -5.02 -6.98 22.86
C TYR A 472 -5.86 -8.26 22.93
N ASN A 473 -5.43 -9.32 22.28
CA ASN A 473 -5.96 -10.66 22.53
C ASN A 473 -5.11 -11.38 23.61
N SER A 474 -5.48 -12.62 23.95
CA SER A 474 -4.76 -13.45 24.93
C SER A 474 -3.31 -13.80 24.52
N ASN A 475 -2.93 -13.58 23.25
CA ASN A 475 -1.57 -13.75 22.74
C ASN A 475 -0.82 -12.42 22.66
N PHE A 476 -1.33 -11.35 23.28
CA PHE A 476 -0.73 -10.01 23.29
C PHE A 476 -0.64 -9.34 21.90
N GLN A 477 -1.48 -9.77 20.95
CA GLN A 477 -1.58 -9.15 19.62
C GLN A 477 -2.65 -8.07 19.65
N ILE A 478 -2.43 -6.97 18.93
CA ILE A 478 -3.34 -5.81 18.91
C ILE A 478 -4.69 -6.18 18.31
N THR A 479 -5.78 -5.92 19.02
CA THR A 479 -7.15 -6.16 18.52
C THR A 479 -7.85 -4.90 18.10
N TYR A 480 -7.42 -3.74 18.60
CA TYR A 480 -8.00 -2.45 18.25
C TYR A 480 -7.09 -1.32 18.70
N TYR A 481 -7.18 -0.20 17.98
CA TYR A 481 -6.72 1.11 18.44
C TYR A 481 -7.46 2.21 17.69
N LYS A 482 -7.41 3.41 18.27
CA LYS A 482 -7.85 4.64 17.62
C LYS A 482 -6.65 5.57 17.41
N ASP A 483 -6.35 5.90 16.16
CA ASP A 483 -5.36 6.90 15.77
C ASP A 483 -6.05 8.21 15.43
N ILE A 484 -5.46 9.32 15.87
CA ILE A 484 -5.77 10.67 15.38
C ILE A 484 -4.49 11.23 14.76
N ASN A 485 -4.53 11.42 13.45
CA ASN A 485 -3.40 11.87 12.65
C ASN A 485 -3.61 13.33 12.21
N THR A 486 -2.56 14.13 12.35
CA THR A 486 -2.50 15.52 11.85
C THR A 486 -1.16 15.75 11.15
N SER A 487 -1.10 16.77 10.27
CA SER A 487 0.11 17.06 9.51
C SER A 487 0.26 18.54 9.21
N THR A 488 1.49 19.05 9.23
CA THR A 488 1.79 20.41 8.77
C THR A 488 1.62 20.59 7.26
N ALA A 489 1.46 19.51 6.48
CA ALA A 489 1.07 19.59 5.07
C ALA A 489 -0.41 19.96 4.89
N THR A 490 -1.24 19.64 5.89
CA THR A 490 -2.69 19.87 5.90
C THR A 490 -3.11 20.33 7.30
N PRO A 491 -2.68 21.54 7.75
CA PRO A 491 -2.79 21.97 9.14
C PRO A 491 -4.22 22.02 9.67
N ASN A 492 -5.21 22.13 8.78
CA ASN A 492 -6.63 22.13 9.15
C ASN A 492 -7.30 20.75 8.95
N LEU A 493 -6.59 19.69 8.57
CA LEU A 493 -7.14 18.35 8.39
C LEU A 493 -6.73 17.41 9.55
N SER A 494 -7.70 16.70 10.11
CA SER A 494 -7.48 15.59 11.03
C SER A 494 -8.06 14.31 10.47
N VAL A 495 -7.29 13.23 10.50
CA VAL A 495 -7.72 11.90 10.09
C VAL A 495 -7.79 11.02 11.31
N THR A 496 -8.99 10.55 11.66
CA THR A 496 -9.19 9.57 12.73
C THR A 496 -9.35 8.17 12.14
N THR A 497 -8.55 7.21 12.57
CA THR A 497 -8.60 5.82 12.11
C THR A 497 -8.91 4.90 13.28
N TYR A 498 -9.88 4.00 13.13
CA TYR A 498 -10.23 2.96 14.09
C TYR A 498 -9.87 1.61 13.49
N PHE A 499 -8.84 0.96 14.02
CA PHE A 499 -8.47 -0.41 13.65
C PHE A 499 -9.24 -1.39 14.52
N GLY A 500 -9.75 -2.48 13.94
CA GLY A 500 -10.57 -3.47 14.66
C GLY A 500 -12.01 -3.02 14.94
N ASP A 501 -12.53 -2.11 14.12
CA ASP A 501 -13.86 -1.50 14.24
C ASP A 501 -14.40 -1.18 12.83
N ASN A 502 -15.72 -1.20 12.66
CA ASN A 502 -16.40 -0.96 11.39
C ASN A 502 -17.34 0.26 11.38
N ASP A 503 -17.57 0.92 12.52
CA ASP A 503 -18.50 2.04 12.60
C ASP A 503 -18.09 3.17 13.56
N ALA A 504 -16.97 3.01 14.27
CA ALA A 504 -16.47 3.93 15.30
C ALA A 504 -17.42 4.13 16.49
N ASN A 505 -18.37 3.21 16.69
CA ASN A 505 -19.26 3.20 17.83
C ASN A 505 -18.79 2.14 18.85
N PRO A 506 -18.25 2.57 20.01
CA PRO A 506 -17.74 1.64 21.01
C PRO A 506 -18.81 0.71 21.61
N ASN A 507 -20.10 0.96 21.35
CA ASN A 507 -21.21 0.14 21.83
C ASN A 507 -21.62 -0.99 20.87
N ASN A 508 -21.20 -0.95 19.60
CA ASN A 508 -21.64 -1.90 18.58
C ASN A 508 -20.76 -3.17 18.47
N GLY A 509 -19.82 -3.32 19.41
CA GLY A 509 -18.90 -4.45 19.47
C GLY A 509 -17.73 -4.31 18.49
N MET A 510 -16.55 -4.73 18.93
CA MET A 510 -15.32 -4.62 18.14
C MET A 510 -15.26 -5.72 17.08
N GLN A 511 -14.74 -5.40 15.90
CA GLN A 511 -14.44 -6.37 14.86
C GLN A 511 -13.02 -6.88 15.04
N VAL A 512 -12.87 -7.94 15.84
CA VAL A 512 -11.56 -8.46 16.22
C VAL A 512 -10.79 -8.92 14.98
N PRO A 513 -9.58 -8.40 14.73
CA PRO A 513 -8.73 -8.84 13.62
C PRO A 513 -8.34 -10.30 13.79
N VAL A 514 -8.20 -10.99 12.67
CA VAL A 514 -7.78 -12.39 12.65
C VAL A 514 -6.28 -12.46 12.45
N TYR A 515 -5.61 -13.17 13.36
CA TYR A 515 -4.21 -13.53 13.20
C TYR A 515 -4.10 -15.00 12.84
N GLY A 516 -3.15 -15.36 11.99
CA GLY A 516 -2.91 -16.75 11.62
C GLY A 516 -2.60 -17.58 12.85
N SER A 517 -3.30 -18.70 13.02
CA SER A 517 -3.11 -19.60 14.17
C SER A 517 -1.68 -20.08 14.30
N ASN A 518 -1.00 -20.22 13.16
CA ASN A 518 0.34 -20.74 13.06
C ASN A 518 1.36 -19.59 12.90
N ASP A 519 1.31 -18.78 11.84
CA ASP A 519 2.35 -17.76 11.55
C ASP A 519 2.26 -16.48 12.40
N LYS A 520 1.16 -16.33 13.16
CA LYS A 520 0.83 -15.16 14.00
C LYS A 520 0.79 -13.83 13.25
N ARG A 521 0.78 -13.85 11.92
CA ARG A 521 0.66 -12.66 11.06
C ARG A 521 -0.81 -12.24 10.95
N LEU A 522 -1.05 -10.97 10.65
CA LEU A 522 -2.40 -10.43 10.47
C LEU A 522 -2.99 -10.98 9.16
N GLN A 523 -4.14 -11.65 9.24
CA GLN A 523 -4.80 -12.32 8.10
C GLN A 523 -6.02 -11.55 7.61
N SER A 524 -6.71 -10.83 8.51
CA SER A 524 -7.78 -9.91 8.17
C SER A 524 -8.03 -8.87 9.25
N PHE A 525 -8.60 -7.72 8.87
CA PHE A 525 -9.03 -6.67 9.78
C PHE A 525 -10.10 -5.76 9.15
N TYR A 526 -10.81 -5.06 10.04
CA TYR A 526 -11.63 -3.90 9.67
C TYR A 526 -10.93 -2.61 10.10
N GLU A 527 -11.02 -1.60 9.25
CA GLU A 527 -10.56 -0.24 9.54
C GLU A 527 -11.65 0.76 9.17
N TYR A 528 -12.04 1.61 10.11
CA TYR A 528 -12.95 2.72 9.87
C TYR A 528 -12.21 4.05 9.96
N LYS A 529 -12.17 4.80 8.86
CA LYS A 529 -11.46 6.09 8.75
C LYS A 529 -12.46 7.25 8.68
N ILE A 530 -12.15 8.35 9.36
CA ILE A 530 -12.90 9.60 9.37
C ILE A 530 -11.96 10.78 9.07
N GLU A 531 -12.25 11.55 8.02
CA GLU A 531 -11.47 12.74 7.62
C GLU A 531 -12.27 14.01 7.98
N LYS A 532 -11.71 14.88 8.84
CA LYS A 532 -12.38 16.06 9.40
C LYS A 532 -11.58 17.33 9.28
N ASP A 533 -12.27 18.45 9.06
CA ASP A 533 -11.69 19.79 9.19
C ASP A 533 -11.62 20.20 10.67
N ILE A 534 -10.43 20.54 11.13
CA ILE A 534 -10.11 20.97 12.49
C ILE A 534 -10.74 22.33 12.80
N ALA A 535 -10.65 23.29 11.87
CA ALA A 535 -11.07 24.68 12.11
C ALA A 535 -12.57 24.80 12.42
N THR A 536 -13.36 23.87 11.90
CA THR A 536 -14.82 23.81 12.10
C THR A 536 -15.28 22.60 12.91
N ASN A 537 -14.36 21.82 13.48
CA ASN A 537 -14.63 20.56 14.18
C ASN A 537 -15.55 19.61 13.38
N GLY A 538 -15.26 19.46 12.09
CA GLY A 538 -15.98 18.62 11.15
C GLY A 538 -17.25 19.21 10.55
N ALA A 539 -17.63 20.45 10.90
CA ALA A 539 -18.82 21.08 10.33
C ALA A 539 -18.65 21.46 8.84
N ALA A 540 -17.41 21.55 8.34
CA ALA A 540 -17.06 21.83 6.95
C ALA A 540 -16.29 20.71 6.23
N LEU A 541 -15.96 19.60 6.89
CA LEU A 541 -15.46 18.38 6.23
C LEU A 541 -15.72 17.20 7.17
N ASN A 542 -16.42 16.16 6.71
CA ASN A 542 -16.56 14.91 7.46
C ASN A 542 -16.83 13.73 6.51
N ILE A 543 -15.77 13.05 6.07
CA ILE A 543 -15.85 11.89 5.16
C ILE A 543 -15.55 10.62 5.94
N THR A 544 -16.33 9.56 5.72
CA THR A 544 -16.08 8.23 6.32
C THR A 544 -15.70 7.20 5.25
N THR A 545 -14.84 6.25 5.62
CA THR A 545 -14.42 5.12 4.78
C THR A 545 -14.30 3.88 5.64
N LEU A 546 -14.96 2.79 5.24
CA LEU A 546 -14.83 1.47 5.85
C LEU A 546 -14.00 0.58 4.93
N THR A 547 -12.93 0.00 5.44
CA THR A 547 -12.09 -0.98 4.75
C THR A 547 -12.19 -2.32 5.48
N ASN A 548 -12.52 -3.39 4.75
CA ASN A 548 -12.37 -4.76 5.20
C ASN A 548 -11.27 -5.42 4.36
N ARG A 549 -10.09 -5.64 4.96
CA ARG A 549 -8.98 -6.34 4.31
C ARG A 549 -8.95 -7.78 4.76
N HIS A 550 -8.95 -8.73 3.84
CA HIS A 550 -8.84 -10.17 4.12
C HIS A 550 -7.99 -10.90 3.08
N ASP A 551 -7.81 -12.22 3.27
CA ASP A 551 -6.97 -13.09 2.43
C ASP A 551 -5.53 -12.58 2.27
N MET A 552 -4.98 -12.03 3.36
CA MET A 552 -3.64 -11.46 3.36
C MET A 552 -2.57 -12.55 3.26
N GLN A 553 -1.70 -12.45 2.26
CA GLN A 553 -0.60 -13.39 2.05
C GLN A 553 0.74 -12.67 2.10
N TYR A 554 1.73 -13.31 2.71
CA TYR A 554 3.05 -12.75 2.93
C TYR A 554 4.15 -13.62 2.34
N ASN A 555 5.23 -13.00 1.89
CA ASN A 555 6.43 -13.73 1.46
C ASN A 555 7.40 -14.07 2.61
N SER A 556 8.52 -14.68 2.20
CA SER A 556 9.85 -14.74 2.84
C SER A 556 10.15 -13.77 3.98
N PHE A 557 10.08 -12.50 3.58
CA PHE A 557 10.58 -11.34 4.27
C PHE A 557 9.52 -10.68 5.13
N ASN A 558 8.35 -11.32 5.28
CA ASN A 558 7.15 -10.76 5.91
C ASN A 558 6.56 -9.56 5.12
N GLN A 559 6.78 -9.48 3.81
CA GLN A 559 6.15 -8.46 2.97
C GLN A 559 4.81 -8.97 2.41
N LEU A 560 3.81 -8.09 2.33
CA LEU A 560 2.43 -8.42 1.94
C LEU A 560 2.31 -8.54 0.41
N ILE A 561 2.18 -9.75 -0.12
CA ILE A 561 2.19 -10.01 -1.57
C ILE A 561 0.79 -10.06 -2.21
N ALA A 562 -0.24 -10.38 -1.41
CA ALA A 562 -1.63 -10.41 -1.87
C ALA A 562 -2.62 -10.11 -0.74
N TYR A 563 -3.78 -9.57 -1.09
CA TYR A 563 -4.94 -9.37 -0.21
C TYR A 563 -6.18 -8.98 -1.04
N ILE A 564 -7.35 -9.02 -0.41
CA ILE A 564 -8.59 -8.46 -0.93
C ILE A 564 -9.03 -7.32 -0.01
N ASP A 565 -9.29 -6.15 -0.58
CA ASP A 565 -9.87 -4.99 0.08
C ASP A 565 -11.31 -4.79 -0.38
N GLU A 566 -12.26 -4.83 0.55
CA GLU A 566 -13.60 -4.29 0.34
C GLU A 566 -13.70 -2.91 0.97
N ILE A 567 -13.79 -1.86 0.15
CA ILE A 567 -13.79 -0.47 0.59
C ILE A 567 -15.17 0.13 0.35
N THR A 568 -15.83 0.57 1.41
CA THR A 568 -17.06 1.38 1.32
C THR A 568 -16.74 2.83 1.65
N LYS A 569 -16.80 3.73 0.66
CA LYS A 569 -16.60 5.17 0.86
C LYS A 569 -17.87 5.92 0.46
N SER A 570 -18.44 6.67 1.39
CA SER A 570 -19.67 7.45 1.18
C SER A 570 -20.81 6.65 0.52
N GLY A 571 -20.98 5.38 0.94
CA GLY A 571 -22.06 4.50 0.46
C GLY A 571 -21.76 3.66 -0.79
N ILE A 572 -20.58 3.79 -1.41
CA ILE A 572 -20.18 2.98 -2.59
C ILE A 572 -19.14 1.94 -2.17
N LYS A 573 -19.42 0.66 -2.46
CA LYS A 573 -18.50 -0.46 -2.21
C LYS A 573 -17.68 -0.80 -3.47
N THR A 574 -16.36 -0.89 -3.30
CA THR A 574 -15.40 -1.38 -4.31
C THR A 574 -14.63 -2.55 -3.72
N ILE A 575 -14.41 -3.60 -4.51
CA ILE A 575 -13.61 -4.76 -4.16
C ILE A 575 -12.34 -4.73 -5.02
N THR A 576 -11.18 -4.65 -4.36
CA THR A 576 -9.86 -4.68 -5.01
C THR A 576 -9.08 -5.89 -4.54
N SER A 577 -8.79 -6.82 -5.45
CA SER A 577 -7.90 -7.95 -5.19
C SER A 577 -6.50 -7.61 -5.65
N ARG A 578 -5.57 -7.35 -4.72
CA ARG A 578 -4.15 -7.15 -5.03
C ARG A 578 -3.42 -8.49 -4.99
N LEU A 579 -2.64 -8.79 -6.02
CA LEU A 579 -1.94 -10.05 -6.26
C LEU A 579 -0.50 -9.80 -6.70
N GLU A 580 0.36 -10.80 -6.50
CA GLU A 580 1.71 -10.87 -7.08
C GLU A 580 2.61 -9.67 -6.77
N SER A 581 2.40 -8.99 -5.64
CA SER A 581 3.19 -7.80 -5.31
C SER A 581 4.66 -8.16 -5.11
N GLN A 582 5.55 -7.36 -5.72
CA GLN A 582 7.00 -7.51 -5.60
C GLN A 582 7.60 -6.21 -5.06
N TYR A 583 8.71 -6.37 -4.35
CA TYR A 583 9.37 -5.30 -3.63
C TYR A 583 10.84 -5.19 -4.06
N ASN A 584 11.39 -3.97 -4.07
CA ASN A 584 12.83 -3.78 -4.15
C ASN A 584 13.51 -3.99 -2.78
N SER A 585 14.83 -3.82 -2.75
CA SER A 585 15.67 -3.94 -1.57
C SER A 585 15.35 -2.97 -0.43
N ASP A 586 14.65 -1.86 -0.69
CA ASP A 586 14.15 -0.93 0.34
C ASP A 586 12.75 -1.31 0.85
N GLY A 587 12.13 -2.37 0.32
CA GLY A 587 10.75 -2.72 0.64
C GLY A 587 9.71 -1.84 -0.04
N GLN A 588 10.07 -1.14 -1.12
CA GLN A 588 9.13 -0.37 -1.94
C GLN A 588 8.50 -1.28 -3.00
N ILE A 589 7.20 -1.12 -3.26
CA ILE A 589 6.50 -1.92 -4.28
C ILE A 589 7.03 -1.55 -5.67
N ILE A 590 7.59 -2.51 -6.38
CA ILE A 590 8.07 -2.34 -7.76
C ILE A 590 7.18 -3.00 -8.80
N TYR A 591 6.25 -3.85 -8.37
CA TYR A 591 5.26 -4.45 -9.24
C TYR A 591 4.06 -4.90 -8.40
N SER A 592 2.85 -4.76 -8.93
CA SER A 592 1.66 -5.42 -8.40
C SER A 592 0.59 -5.55 -9.49
N LYS A 593 -0.26 -6.56 -9.35
CA LYS A 593 -1.46 -6.73 -10.16
C LYS A 593 -2.68 -6.50 -9.29
N GLU A 594 -3.63 -5.71 -9.77
CA GLU A 594 -4.89 -5.45 -9.09
C GLU A 594 -6.06 -5.81 -10.00
N ASP A 595 -7.04 -6.50 -9.42
CA ASP A 595 -8.32 -6.80 -10.04
C ASP A 595 -9.42 -6.06 -9.28
N ILE A 596 -10.13 -5.16 -9.95
CA ILE A 596 -11.08 -4.21 -9.35
C ILE A 596 -12.49 -4.49 -9.89
N ILE A 597 -13.46 -4.60 -8.98
CA ILE A 597 -14.90 -4.68 -9.27
C ILE A 597 -15.63 -3.71 -8.33
N ALA A 598 -16.59 -2.94 -8.87
CA ALA A 598 -17.42 -2.04 -8.07
C ALA A 598 -18.86 -2.54 -7.99
N GLU A 599 -19.53 -2.33 -6.85
CA GLU A 599 -20.94 -2.74 -6.66
C GLU A 599 -21.88 -2.01 -7.63
N SER A 600 -21.51 -0.79 -8.04
CA SER A 600 -22.20 -0.03 -9.08
C SER A 600 -21.98 -0.57 -10.49
N THR A 601 -21.02 -1.47 -10.71
CA THR A 601 -20.76 -2.06 -12.03
C THR A 601 -20.26 -3.50 -11.87
N PRO A 602 -21.07 -4.41 -11.31
CA PRO A 602 -20.61 -5.74 -10.90
C PRO A 602 -20.19 -6.63 -12.08
N ASP A 603 -20.61 -6.28 -13.29
CA ASP A 603 -20.30 -7.01 -14.51
C ASP A 603 -19.00 -6.52 -15.18
N LEU A 604 -18.41 -5.39 -14.75
CA LEU A 604 -17.15 -4.84 -15.25
C LEU A 604 -16.00 -5.18 -14.29
N LYS A 605 -14.92 -5.74 -14.83
CA LYS A 605 -13.66 -5.95 -14.10
C LYS A 605 -12.53 -5.17 -14.77
N THR A 606 -11.80 -4.42 -13.95
CA THR A 606 -10.60 -3.71 -14.38
C THR A 606 -9.37 -4.42 -13.79
N THR A 607 -8.45 -4.83 -14.65
CA THR A 607 -7.13 -5.31 -14.21
C THR A 607 -6.11 -4.19 -14.40
N VAL A 608 -5.38 -3.87 -13.35
CA VAL A 608 -4.32 -2.85 -13.33
C VAL A 608 -3.00 -3.51 -12.99
N TYR A 609 -1.97 -3.25 -13.81
CA TYR A 609 -0.60 -3.60 -13.51
C TYR A 609 0.14 -2.33 -13.14
N PHE A 610 0.67 -2.27 -11.92
CA PHE A 610 1.63 -1.25 -11.52
C PHE A 610 3.04 -1.80 -11.67
N GLY A 611 3.97 -1.01 -12.20
CA GLY A 611 5.34 -1.45 -12.44
C GLY A 611 5.50 -2.43 -13.62
N GLY A 612 4.57 -2.41 -14.57
CA GLY A 612 4.59 -3.30 -15.73
C GLY A 612 3.57 -2.93 -16.81
N TYR A 613 3.75 -3.45 -18.01
CA TYR A 613 2.88 -3.22 -19.16
C TYR A 613 2.85 -4.43 -20.10
N VAL A 614 1.74 -4.62 -20.82
CA VAL A 614 1.61 -5.70 -21.81
C VAL A 614 1.84 -5.10 -23.20
N LYS A 615 2.73 -5.71 -23.99
CA LYS A 615 2.91 -5.35 -25.42
C LYS A 615 1.79 -5.99 -26.26
N ASP A 616 1.63 -5.53 -27.51
CA ASP A 616 0.65 -6.09 -28.46
C ASP A 616 0.83 -7.61 -28.71
N THR A 617 2.00 -8.16 -28.37
CA THR A 617 2.31 -9.61 -28.40
C THR A 617 1.67 -10.41 -27.26
N GLY A 618 0.98 -9.76 -26.31
CA GLY A 618 0.39 -10.39 -25.12
C GLY A 618 1.39 -10.70 -24.00
N VAL A 619 2.66 -10.31 -24.16
CA VAL A 619 3.72 -10.55 -23.17
C VAL A 619 3.77 -9.38 -22.17
N LEU A 620 3.69 -9.72 -20.88
CA LEU A 620 3.91 -8.78 -19.78
C LEU A 620 5.40 -8.43 -19.68
N ASN A 621 5.71 -7.15 -19.77
CA ASN A 621 7.04 -6.58 -19.54
C ASN A 621 7.00 -5.85 -18.18
N LYS A 622 7.99 -6.08 -17.33
CA LYS A 622 8.13 -5.34 -16.07
C LYS A 622 8.86 -4.02 -16.34
N SER A 623 8.40 -2.95 -15.70
CA SER A 623 9.01 -1.62 -15.75
C SER A 623 8.88 -1.01 -14.37
N ALA A 624 9.87 -1.29 -13.52
CA ALA A 624 9.82 -0.94 -12.12
C ALA A 624 9.68 0.60 -11.92
N PRO A 625 8.81 1.05 -11.02
CA PRO A 625 8.75 2.43 -10.61
C PRO A 625 10.10 2.85 -9.99
N LYS A 626 10.42 4.14 -10.12
CA LYS A 626 11.60 4.75 -9.52
C LYS A 626 11.15 5.67 -8.40
N PHE A 627 11.97 5.72 -7.36
CA PHE A 627 11.72 6.50 -6.16
C PHE A 627 12.89 7.47 -5.93
N ASP A 628 12.61 8.63 -5.33
CA ASP A 628 13.66 9.45 -4.76
C ASP A 628 14.17 8.87 -3.43
N VAL A 629 15.19 9.51 -2.83
CA VAL A 629 15.79 9.05 -1.57
C VAL A 629 14.87 9.11 -0.35
N LEU A 630 13.73 9.81 -0.46
CA LEU A 630 12.68 9.83 0.56
C LEU A 630 11.60 8.76 0.31
N GLY A 631 11.72 7.99 -0.77
CA GLY A 631 10.77 6.96 -1.16
C GLY A 631 9.54 7.48 -1.90
N ARG A 632 9.56 8.71 -2.42
CA ARG A 632 8.46 9.27 -3.21
C ARG A 632 8.59 8.86 -4.68
N VAL A 633 7.47 8.54 -5.34
CA VAL A 633 7.45 8.02 -6.72
C VAL A 633 7.82 9.12 -7.72
N VAL A 634 8.98 9.01 -8.36
CA VAL A 634 9.42 9.93 -9.42
C VAL A 634 9.14 9.41 -10.82
N TYR A 635 8.96 8.10 -10.98
CA TYR A 635 8.58 7.46 -12.23
C TYR A 635 7.74 6.22 -11.95
N SER A 636 6.71 5.98 -12.74
CA SER A 636 5.96 4.72 -12.71
C SER A 636 5.33 4.44 -14.06
N ASP A 637 5.28 3.16 -14.42
CA ASP A 637 4.43 2.66 -15.50
C ASP A 637 3.23 1.92 -14.92
N GLU A 638 2.06 2.19 -15.48
CA GLU A 638 0.81 1.54 -15.15
C GLU A 638 0.13 1.07 -16.44
N TYR A 639 -0.46 -0.12 -16.42
CA TYR A 639 -1.21 -0.66 -17.56
C TYR A 639 -2.58 -1.16 -17.12
N ARG A 640 -3.64 -0.69 -17.78
CA ARG A 640 -5.03 -1.01 -17.46
C ARG A 640 -5.67 -1.80 -18.58
N ILE A 641 -6.48 -2.78 -18.20
CA ILE A 641 -7.34 -3.55 -19.10
C ILE A 641 -8.74 -3.61 -18.48
N GLU A 642 -9.77 -3.30 -19.24
CA GLU A 642 -11.17 -3.42 -18.83
C GLU A 642 -11.85 -4.55 -19.61
N TYR A 643 -12.64 -5.39 -18.93
CA TYR A 643 -13.40 -6.48 -19.55
C TYR A 643 -14.68 -6.80 -18.80
N ASP A 644 -15.66 -7.35 -19.52
CA ASP A 644 -16.90 -7.86 -18.93
C ASP A 644 -16.68 -9.28 -18.38
N THR A 645 -17.00 -9.47 -17.11
CA THR A 645 -16.80 -10.73 -16.35
C THR A 645 -17.66 -11.90 -16.84
N LYS A 646 -18.68 -11.66 -17.67
CA LYS A 646 -19.61 -12.67 -18.22
C LYS A 646 -19.29 -13.07 -19.67
N GLN A 647 -18.07 -12.85 -20.15
CA GLN A 647 -17.68 -13.32 -21.48
C GLN A 647 -17.68 -14.86 -21.60
N LEU A 648 -18.44 -15.35 -22.58
CA LEU A 648 -18.36 -16.72 -23.09
C LEU A 648 -17.01 -16.94 -23.77
N GLN A 649 -16.34 -18.06 -23.46
CA GLN A 649 -15.07 -18.43 -24.08
C GLN A 649 -15.19 -18.55 -25.60
N GLY A 650 -14.22 -17.99 -26.34
CA GLY A 650 -14.02 -18.27 -27.77
C GLY A 650 -14.13 -17.09 -28.74
N VAL A 651 -14.26 -15.85 -28.27
CA VAL A 651 -14.27 -14.67 -29.15
C VAL A 651 -13.12 -13.74 -28.77
N ASN A 652 -12.18 -13.51 -29.70
CA ASN A 652 -11.15 -12.47 -29.59
C ASN A 652 -11.80 -11.09 -29.67
N SER A 653 -12.32 -10.58 -28.56
CA SER A 653 -12.58 -9.15 -28.40
C SER A 653 -11.28 -8.42 -28.14
N LEU A 654 -11.07 -7.29 -28.83
CA LEU A 654 -9.90 -6.44 -28.63
C LEU A 654 -9.95 -5.88 -27.18
N ASN A 655 -9.07 -6.38 -26.32
CA ASN A 655 -8.83 -5.79 -25.00
C ASN A 655 -8.24 -4.40 -25.23
N LEU A 656 -8.98 -3.32 -24.95
CA LEU A 656 -8.44 -1.96 -25.09
C LEU A 656 -7.47 -1.69 -23.94
N GLY A 657 -6.20 -2.02 -24.18
CA GLY A 657 -5.13 -1.73 -23.25
C GLY A 657 -4.86 -0.22 -23.18
N VAL A 658 -4.69 0.27 -21.97
CA VAL A 658 -4.23 1.65 -21.71
C VAL A 658 -2.92 1.59 -20.97
N ARG A 659 -1.82 2.03 -21.60
CA ARG A 659 -0.55 2.26 -20.91
C ARG A 659 -0.49 3.71 -20.47
N ILE A 660 -0.16 3.91 -19.20
CA ILE A 660 0.03 5.21 -18.59
C ILE A 660 1.43 5.26 -17.99
N THR A 661 2.26 6.17 -18.49
CA THR A 661 3.58 6.45 -17.92
C THR A 661 3.51 7.76 -17.18
N ARG A 662 3.91 7.79 -15.90
CA ARG A 662 3.95 9.01 -15.08
C ARG A 662 5.36 9.33 -14.66
N GLN A 663 5.73 10.60 -14.74
CA GLN A 663 6.99 11.11 -14.22
C GLN A 663 6.75 12.38 -13.40
N THR A 664 7.31 12.41 -12.19
CA THR A 664 7.21 13.54 -11.24
C THR A 664 8.56 14.23 -11.16
N ALA A 665 8.65 15.44 -11.71
CA ALA A 665 9.86 16.24 -11.74
C ALA A 665 9.52 17.73 -11.90
N ALA A 666 10.52 18.61 -11.73
CA ALA A 666 10.40 19.99 -12.17
C ALA A 666 10.51 20.06 -13.70
N PHE A 667 9.56 20.75 -14.35
CA PHE A 667 9.56 20.95 -15.81
C PHE A 667 9.60 22.44 -16.15
N ASP A 668 10.34 22.79 -17.20
CA ASP A 668 10.27 24.13 -17.80
C ASP A 668 8.97 24.32 -18.62
N ALA A 669 8.82 25.51 -19.22
CA ALA A 669 7.67 25.83 -20.06
C ALA A 669 7.59 24.96 -21.33
N ALA A 670 8.72 24.51 -21.86
CA ALA A 670 8.84 23.65 -23.04
C ALA A 670 8.64 22.15 -22.72
N GLY A 671 8.49 21.78 -21.45
CA GLY A 671 8.32 20.39 -21.01
C GLY A 671 9.64 19.65 -20.74
N GLY A 672 10.77 20.35 -20.82
CA GLY A 672 12.09 19.81 -20.45
C GLY A 672 12.22 19.63 -18.94
N ILE A 673 12.86 18.55 -18.51
CA ILE A 673 13.21 18.33 -17.10
C ILE A 673 14.28 19.35 -16.71
N VAL A 674 14.04 20.09 -15.64
CA VAL A 674 14.99 21.05 -15.06
C VAL A 674 15.39 20.63 -13.65
N ALA A 675 16.46 21.23 -13.14
CA ALA A 675 16.88 21.02 -11.75
C ALA A 675 15.76 21.46 -10.79
N GLY A 676 15.29 20.53 -9.95
CA GLY A 676 14.24 20.78 -8.97
C GLY A 676 13.34 19.57 -8.74
N SER A 677 12.63 19.60 -7.62
CA SER A 677 11.71 18.53 -7.22
C SER A 677 10.32 18.73 -7.84
N GLY A 678 9.67 17.64 -8.26
CA GLY A 678 8.24 17.63 -8.60
C GLY A 678 7.31 17.71 -7.38
N TYR A 679 7.88 17.82 -6.17
CA TYR A 679 7.21 17.96 -4.88
C TYR A 679 7.58 19.28 -4.19
N ASN A 680 6.64 19.89 -3.45
CA ASN A 680 6.92 21.02 -2.57
C ASN A 680 7.55 20.60 -1.23
N ASP A 681 7.88 21.57 -0.38
CA ASP A 681 8.41 21.38 0.97
C ASP A 681 7.47 20.57 1.89
N LYS A 682 6.17 20.54 1.60
CA LYS A 682 5.16 19.70 2.28
C LYS A 682 5.03 18.29 1.70
N SER A 683 5.90 17.89 0.77
CA SER A 683 5.85 16.62 0.03
C SER A 683 4.58 16.39 -0.80
N GLN A 684 3.89 17.46 -1.20
CA GLN A 684 2.76 17.41 -2.13
C GLN A 684 3.27 17.55 -3.57
N VAL A 685 2.65 16.84 -4.52
CA VAL A 685 3.00 16.91 -5.95
C VAL A 685 2.70 18.32 -6.49
N ILE A 686 3.67 18.98 -7.10
CA ILE A 686 3.49 20.29 -7.74
C ILE A 686 3.64 20.25 -9.26
N SER A 687 4.22 19.17 -9.79
CA SER A 687 4.55 19.05 -11.19
C SER A 687 4.70 17.58 -11.60
N THR A 688 3.99 17.16 -12.64
CA THR A 688 4.04 15.80 -13.20
C THR A 688 3.76 15.84 -14.70
N VAL A 689 4.29 14.86 -15.43
CA VAL A 689 3.89 14.56 -16.80
C VAL A 689 3.33 13.14 -16.86
N GLU A 690 2.19 13.01 -17.52
CA GLU A 690 1.55 11.73 -17.81
C GLU A 690 1.56 11.52 -19.33
N THR A 691 2.06 10.38 -19.78
CA THR A 691 1.95 9.94 -21.17
C THR A 691 0.96 8.81 -21.23
N THR A 692 -0.11 9.01 -22.00
CA THR A 692 -1.17 8.02 -22.16
C THR A 692 -1.14 7.46 -23.58
N ASP A 693 -0.96 6.15 -23.68
CA ASP A 693 -0.96 5.39 -24.92
C ASP A 693 -2.12 4.40 -24.88
N LYS A 694 -3.17 4.72 -25.64
CA LYS A 694 -4.40 3.94 -25.75
C LYS A 694 -4.43 3.29 -27.11
N GLN A 695 -4.60 1.97 -27.13
CA GLN A 695 -4.75 1.26 -28.40
C GLN A 695 -5.89 1.86 -29.25
N GLY A 696 -5.57 2.26 -30.47
CA GLY A 696 -6.53 2.84 -31.42
C GLY A 696 -6.78 4.35 -31.27
N GLN A 697 -6.06 5.06 -30.40
CA GLN A 697 -6.16 6.52 -30.25
C GLN A 697 -4.78 7.19 -30.38
N SER A 698 -4.77 8.50 -30.66
CA SER A 698 -3.54 9.29 -30.63
C SER A 698 -2.95 9.30 -29.23
N LYS A 699 -1.66 9.01 -29.12
CA LYS A 699 -0.88 9.16 -27.90
C LYS A 699 -0.94 10.61 -27.40
N THR A 700 -1.21 10.78 -26.10
CA THR A 700 -1.25 12.10 -25.44
C THR A 700 -0.11 12.23 -24.43
N VAL A 701 0.41 13.46 -24.32
CA VAL A 701 1.33 13.85 -23.26
C VAL A 701 0.73 15.03 -22.51
N ASP A 702 0.48 14.82 -21.22
CA ASP A 702 -0.24 15.71 -20.32
C ASP A 702 0.69 16.23 -19.23
N TYR A 703 1.10 17.50 -19.31
CA TYR A 703 1.90 18.15 -18.28
C TYR A 703 0.99 18.84 -17.27
N LYS A 704 1.00 18.42 -16.02
CA LYS A 704 0.33 19.12 -14.92
C LYS A 704 1.37 19.86 -14.08
N ARG A 705 1.38 21.19 -14.13
CA ARG A 705 2.41 22.06 -13.55
C ARG A 705 1.80 23.11 -12.61
N GLY A 706 2.65 23.60 -11.70
CA GLY A 706 2.30 24.72 -10.82
C GLY A 706 1.18 24.44 -9.84
N ILE A 707 0.91 23.17 -9.50
CA ILE A 707 -0.21 22.78 -8.64
C ILE A 707 -0.12 23.49 -7.30
N LYS A 708 -1.25 24.01 -6.81
CA LYS A 708 -1.37 24.65 -5.48
C LYS A 708 -2.49 24.02 -4.66
N TYR A 709 -2.29 24.01 -3.35
CA TYR A 709 -3.15 23.35 -2.36
C TYR A 709 -3.61 24.34 -1.30
N ASN A 710 -4.86 24.20 -0.85
CA ASN A 710 -5.38 24.94 0.30
C ASN A 710 -4.90 24.30 1.62
N ASP A 711 -5.28 24.88 2.76
CA ASP A 711 -4.87 24.39 4.09
C ASP A 711 -5.41 22.99 4.46
N LEU A 712 -6.41 22.48 3.73
CA LEU A 712 -6.91 21.10 3.83
C LEU A 712 -6.19 20.14 2.87
N GLY A 713 -5.24 20.62 2.06
CA GLY A 713 -4.53 19.82 1.07
C GLY A 713 -5.31 19.57 -0.22
N GLN A 714 -6.37 20.33 -0.49
CA GLN A 714 -7.17 20.21 -1.71
C GLN A 714 -6.62 21.13 -2.80
N VAL A 715 -6.61 20.67 -4.05
CA VAL A 715 -6.08 21.45 -5.18
C VAL A 715 -7.01 22.64 -5.48
N TYR A 716 -6.48 23.86 -5.49
CA TYR A 716 -7.24 25.04 -5.96
C TYR A 716 -6.71 25.63 -7.25
N TYR A 717 -5.54 25.19 -7.72
CA TYR A 717 -4.96 25.66 -8.98
C TYR A 717 -4.05 24.61 -9.62
N SER A 718 -4.09 24.50 -10.94
CA SER A 718 -3.10 23.76 -11.74
C SER A 718 -3.13 24.18 -13.21
N LEU A 719 -1.98 24.16 -13.88
CA LEU A 719 -1.88 24.28 -15.33
C LEU A 719 -1.70 22.89 -15.95
N ASN A 720 -2.65 22.44 -16.75
CA ASN A 720 -2.57 21.20 -17.52
C ASN A 720 -2.30 21.54 -18.99
N SER A 721 -1.22 21.02 -19.57
CA SER A 721 -0.89 21.20 -20.98
C SER A 721 -0.88 19.85 -21.68
N THR A 722 -1.84 19.62 -22.57
CA THR A 722 -1.98 18.39 -23.36
C THR A 722 -1.42 18.61 -24.76
N THR A 723 -0.54 17.71 -25.20
CA THR A 723 -0.03 17.66 -26.59
C THR A 723 -0.37 16.33 -27.22
N PHE A 724 -0.88 16.37 -28.46
CA PHE A 724 -1.18 15.18 -29.25
C PHE A 724 0.00 14.86 -30.17
N THR A 725 0.72 13.77 -29.90
CA THR A 725 2.00 13.50 -30.57
C THR A 725 1.88 12.70 -31.87
N GLU A 726 0.69 12.16 -32.17
CA GLU A 726 0.42 11.36 -33.37
C GLU A 726 -0.86 11.86 -34.06
N GLY A 727 -0.73 12.61 -35.17
CA GLY A 727 -1.85 13.27 -35.86
C GLY A 727 -1.38 14.31 -36.89
N SER A 728 -2.25 14.74 -37.81
CA SER A 728 -1.90 15.68 -38.90
C SER A 728 -1.91 17.17 -38.49
N ALA A 729 -2.26 17.48 -37.25
CA ALA A 729 -2.12 18.81 -36.66
C ALA A 729 -1.59 18.62 -35.23
N ALA A 730 -0.50 19.31 -34.90
CA ALA A 730 0.00 19.34 -33.54
C ALA A 730 -0.92 20.30 -32.77
N LEU A 731 -1.96 19.75 -32.16
CA LEU A 731 -2.85 20.49 -31.28
C LEU A 731 -2.22 20.54 -29.88
N LYS A 732 -2.27 21.71 -29.27
CA LYS A 732 -1.90 21.92 -27.87
C LYS A 732 -3.10 22.53 -27.14
N SER A 733 -3.47 21.94 -26.01
CA SER A 733 -4.53 22.46 -25.13
C SER A 733 -3.93 22.79 -23.77
N ASP A 734 -3.97 24.06 -23.39
CA ASP A 734 -3.57 24.52 -22.05
C ASP A 734 -4.82 24.82 -21.23
N VAL A 735 -5.01 24.14 -20.10
CA VAL A 735 -6.12 24.32 -19.16
C VAL A 735 -5.57 24.84 -17.82
N TYR A 736 -5.95 26.06 -17.47
CA TYR A 736 -5.67 26.73 -16.21
C TYR A 736 -6.86 26.51 -15.28
N PHE A 737 -6.78 25.47 -14.46
CA PHE A 737 -7.79 25.18 -13.45
C PHE A 737 -7.66 26.14 -12.27
N GLY A 738 -8.78 26.68 -11.77
CA GLY A 738 -8.79 27.65 -10.68
C GLY A 738 -8.29 29.03 -11.07
N ASP A 739 -8.40 29.37 -12.36
CA ASP A 739 -7.97 30.65 -12.92
C ASP A 739 -8.98 31.18 -13.95
N GLU A 740 -8.83 32.44 -14.34
CA GLU A 740 -9.71 33.10 -15.31
C GLU A 740 -9.02 33.60 -16.58
N ASP A 741 -7.69 33.51 -16.64
CA ASP A 741 -6.88 33.89 -17.80
C ASP A 741 -5.59 33.05 -17.92
N GLU A 742 -4.76 33.40 -18.91
CA GLU A 742 -3.45 32.77 -19.19
C GLU A 742 -2.30 33.37 -18.33
N ASN A 743 -2.56 34.42 -17.54
CA ASN A 743 -1.55 35.21 -16.84
C ASN A 743 -1.41 34.80 -15.36
N ALA A 744 -0.50 33.86 -15.10
CA ALA A 744 -0.23 33.39 -13.73
C ALA A 744 0.18 34.48 -12.70
N ALA A 745 0.66 35.64 -13.17
CA ALA A 745 1.22 36.74 -12.36
C ALA A 745 0.19 37.75 -11.82
N ASN A 746 -1.01 37.88 -12.40
CA ASN A 746 -1.96 38.94 -12.01
C ASN A 746 -2.80 38.62 -10.75
N ASN A 747 -2.71 37.39 -10.21
CA ASN A 747 -3.76 36.84 -9.33
C ASN A 747 -3.34 36.61 -7.86
N GLY A 748 -2.38 37.40 -7.34
CA GLY A 748 -1.68 37.18 -6.06
C GLY A 748 -2.48 37.04 -4.75
N SER A 749 -3.80 37.24 -4.72
CA SER A 749 -4.64 36.93 -3.53
C SER A 749 -6.02 36.35 -3.82
N GLN A 750 -6.36 36.08 -5.08
CA GLN A 750 -7.73 35.74 -5.49
C GLN A 750 -7.97 34.25 -5.78
N LYS A 751 -6.92 33.41 -5.76
CA LYS A 751 -6.95 32.04 -6.34
C LYS A 751 -7.88 31.07 -5.60
N ASP A 752 -7.98 31.13 -4.28
CA ASP A 752 -8.95 30.31 -3.50
C ASP A 752 -10.41 30.71 -3.75
N ARG A 753 -10.65 31.85 -4.40
CA ARG A 753 -12.00 32.26 -4.80
C ARG A 753 -12.44 31.60 -6.09
N TYR A 754 -11.52 31.00 -6.86
CA TYR A 754 -11.75 30.36 -8.15
C TYR A 754 -12.02 28.85 -8.08
N VAL A 755 -11.94 28.24 -6.89
CA VAL A 755 -12.37 26.85 -6.61
C VAL A 755 -12.96 26.79 -5.20
N LYS A 756 -14.09 26.10 -5.03
CA LYS A 756 -14.73 25.89 -3.72
C LYS A 756 -15.10 24.42 -3.53
N TYR A 757 -15.05 23.98 -2.28
CA TYR A 757 -15.42 22.63 -1.85
C TYR A 757 -16.60 22.70 -0.88
N ASP A 758 -17.47 21.68 -0.88
CA ASP A 758 -18.52 21.52 0.13
C ASP A 758 -17.97 20.93 1.42
N LYS A 759 -18.91 20.68 2.34
CA LYS A 759 -18.68 20.08 3.65
C LYS A 759 -18.25 18.62 3.62
N GLN A 760 -18.19 18.00 2.45
CA GLN A 760 -17.75 16.63 2.22
C GLN A 760 -16.49 16.62 1.37
N GLY A 761 -15.86 17.78 1.13
CA GLY A 761 -14.63 17.92 0.35
C GLY A 761 -14.85 17.69 -1.15
N ARG A 762 -16.10 17.72 -1.62
CA ARG A 762 -16.45 17.62 -3.05
C ARG A 762 -16.42 19.02 -3.65
N MET A 763 -15.93 19.14 -4.87
CA MET A 763 -15.89 20.42 -5.57
C MET A 763 -17.31 20.91 -5.84
N THR A 764 -17.63 22.12 -5.40
CA THR A 764 -18.96 22.74 -5.58
C THR A 764 -18.92 23.84 -6.62
N TRP A 765 -17.76 24.41 -6.86
CA TRP A 765 -17.66 25.54 -7.76
C TRP A 765 -16.23 25.65 -8.25
N TYR A 766 -16.06 25.89 -9.54
CA TYR A 766 -14.74 26.23 -10.07
C TYR A 766 -14.84 27.07 -11.32
N LYS A 767 -13.74 27.75 -11.62
CA LYS A 767 -13.48 28.37 -12.90
C LYS A 767 -12.26 27.71 -13.54
N GLU A 768 -12.33 27.50 -14.84
CA GLU A 768 -11.20 27.07 -15.66
C GLU A 768 -11.09 27.95 -16.89
N TYR A 769 -9.86 28.15 -17.34
CA TYR A 769 -9.54 28.85 -18.59
C TYR A 769 -8.79 27.88 -19.51
N ARG A 770 -9.27 27.70 -20.74
CA ARG A 770 -8.69 26.80 -21.73
C ARG A 770 -8.21 27.59 -22.93
N VAL A 771 -7.02 27.25 -23.42
CA VAL A 771 -6.44 27.79 -24.65
C VAL A 771 -6.11 26.61 -25.56
N ASP A 772 -6.85 26.48 -26.66
CA ASP A 772 -6.59 25.49 -27.70
C ASP A 772 -5.85 26.18 -28.85
N GLN A 773 -4.68 25.65 -29.22
CA GLN A 773 -3.81 26.19 -30.26
C GLN A 773 -3.48 25.10 -31.28
N ASP A 774 -3.57 25.44 -32.57
CA ASP A 774 -2.86 24.71 -33.61
C ASP A 774 -1.41 25.21 -33.65
N VAL A 775 -0.45 24.33 -33.30
CA VAL A 775 0.98 24.68 -33.32
C VAL A 775 1.65 24.41 -34.68
N SER A 776 0.85 24.13 -35.73
CA SER A 776 1.32 24.06 -37.11
C SER A 776 1.79 25.43 -37.63
N PRO A 777 2.88 25.52 -38.42
CA PRO A 777 3.33 26.78 -39.02
C PRO A 777 2.36 27.40 -40.04
N ALA A 778 1.34 26.66 -40.48
CA ALA A 778 0.51 27.01 -41.64
C ALA A 778 -0.80 27.74 -41.30
N ASP A 779 -1.36 27.56 -40.09
CA ASP A 779 -2.63 28.17 -39.66
C ASP A 779 -2.57 28.46 -38.15
N ASN A 780 -2.70 29.73 -37.75
CA ASN A 780 -2.74 30.13 -36.33
C ASN A 780 -4.18 30.32 -35.88
N LEU A 781 -4.89 29.22 -35.63
CA LEU A 781 -6.20 29.24 -34.97
C LEU A 781 -5.98 29.02 -33.47
N THR A 782 -6.19 30.08 -32.69
CA THR A 782 -6.23 30.01 -31.22
C THR A 782 -7.66 30.22 -30.75
N VAL A 783 -8.14 29.38 -29.85
CA VAL A 783 -9.45 29.52 -29.21
C VAL A 783 -9.29 29.53 -27.69
N ARG A 784 -9.74 30.61 -27.07
CA ARG A 784 -9.76 30.81 -25.62
C ARG A 784 -11.17 30.67 -25.09
N ILE A 785 -11.35 29.76 -24.13
CA ILE A 785 -12.63 29.46 -23.50
C ILE A 785 -12.49 29.61 -22.00
N GLN A 786 -13.42 30.31 -21.38
CA GLN A 786 -13.58 30.31 -19.93
C GLN A 786 -14.83 29.51 -19.58
N THR A 787 -14.68 28.53 -18.69
CA THR A 787 -15.80 27.76 -18.14
C THR A 787 -15.92 28.05 -16.65
N THR A 788 -17.13 28.35 -16.19
CA THR A 788 -17.47 28.38 -14.77
C THR A 788 -18.53 27.33 -14.51
N ARG A 789 -18.21 26.35 -13.65
CA ARG A 789 -19.20 25.37 -13.19
C ARG A 789 -19.68 25.73 -11.79
N THR A 790 -21.00 25.80 -11.63
CA THR A 790 -21.70 26.24 -10.41
C THR A 790 -22.99 25.44 -10.19
N GLY A 791 -23.73 25.73 -9.13
CA GLY A 791 -25.06 25.18 -8.83
C GLY A 791 -26.22 25.97 -9.42
N LYS A 792 -27.43 25.47 -9.17
CA LYS A 792 -28.70 25.91 -9.75
C LYS A 792 -29.13 27.31 -9.28
N GLU A 793 -29.62 28.15 -10.20
CA GLU A 793 -30.56 29.23 -9.86
C GLU A 793 -31.99 28.66 -9.79
N ALA A 794 -32.64 28.81 -8.64
CA ALA A 794 -34.07 28.61 -8.48
C ALA A 794 -34.85 29.69 -9.26
N ILE A 795 -35.95 29.28 -9.89
CA ILE A 795 -36.97 30.22 -10.39
C ILE A 795 -37.70 30.76 -9.14
N GLY A 796 -37.36 31.96 -8.67
CA GLY A 796 -38.04 32.62 -7.54
C GLY A 796 -37.12 33.51 -6.68
N ALA A 797 -37.69 34.60 -6.13
CA ALA A 797 -37.02 35.83 -5.69
C ALA A 797 -36.16 35.79 -4.40
N ASP A 798 -35.59 34.66 -4.01
CA ASP A 798 -34.63 34.60 -2.87
C ASP A 798 -33.20 34.41 -3.37
N TYR A 799 -32.64 35.52 -3.86
CA TYR A 799 -31.29 35.62 -4.40
C TYR A 799 -30.25 35.69 -3.26
N GLN A 800 -29.43 34.65 -3.13
CA GLN A 800 -28.11 34.72 -2.48
C GLN A 800 -27.09 34.14 -3.45
N ALA A 801 -26.17 34.97 -3.92
CA ALA A 801 -25.09 34.56 -4.82
C ALA A 801 -24.25 33.42 -4.21
N ASN A 802 -23.88 32.42 -5.03
CA ASN A 802 -23.01 31.27 -4.72
C ASN A 802 -23.68 29.96 -4.24
N GLN A 803 -24.67 29.41 -4.95
CA GLN A 803 -25.02 27.98 -4.79
C GLN A 803 -24.20 27.15 -5.78
N GLY A 804 -23.43 26.17 -5.30
CA GLY A 804 -22.52 25.33 -6.09
C GLY A 804 -23.15 24.00 -6.55
N ILE A 805 -22.42 23.19 -7.34
CA ILE A 805 -22.78 21.83 -7.80
C ILE A 805 -23.49 21.08 -6.66
N GLU A 806 -24.68 20.57 -6.95
CA GLU A 806 -25.50 19.87 -5.96
C GLU A 806 -25.21 18.38 -6.03
N TYR A 807 -25.15 17.73 -4.87
CA TYR A 807 -24.86 16.30 -4.75
C TYR A 807 -25.88 15.60 -3.84
N ASP A 808 -26.18 14.34 -4.16
CA ASP A 808 -26.91 13.43 -3.29
C ASP A 808 -26.00 13.05 -2.11
N LEU A 809 -26.49 13.23 -0.89
CA LEU A 809 -25.69 13.01 0.32
C LEU A 809 -25.41 11.53 0.60
N ALA A 810 -26.25 10.62 0.11
CA ALA A 810 -26.14 9.18 0.39
C ALA A 810 -25.26 8.45 -0.63
N THR A 811 -25.27 8.90 -1.88
CA THR A 811 -24.59 8.22 -3.01
C THR A 811 -23.42 9.02 -3.56
N GLY A 812 -23.29 10.31 -3.21
CA GLY A 812 -22.27 11.21 -3.76
C GLY A 812 -22.48 11.61 -5.22
N GLN A 813 -23.59 11.19 -5.85
CA GLN A 813 -23.91 11.50 -7.25
C GLN A 813 -24.27 12.98 -7.42
N ILE A 814 -23.95 13.57 -8.57
CA ILE A 814 -24.34 14.95 -8.90
C ILE A 814 -25.85 14.98 -9.15
N LEU A 815 -26.57 15.87 -8.45
CA LEU A 815 -27.99 16.12 -8.65
C LEU A 815 -28.20 17.20 -9.70
N SER A 816 -27.42 18.28 -9.64
CA SER A 816 -27.51 19.35 -10.64
C SER A 816 -26.22 20.17 -10.72
N TYR A 817 -26.01 20.79 -11.87
CA TYR A 817 -24.97 21.79 -12.09
C TYR A 817 -25.36 22.74 -13.22
N GLN A 818 -24.62 23.84 -13.30
CA GLN A 818 -24.69 24.84 -14.34
C GLN A 818 -23.28 25.15 -14.85
N ASP A 819 -23.09 25.02 -16.16
CA ASP A 819 -21.89 25.46 -16.86
C ASP A 819 -22.16 26.78 -17.57
N ILE A 820 -21.30 27.76 -17.33
CA ILE A 820 -21.28 29.05 -18.02
C ILE A 820 -19.99 29.08 -18.85
N VAL A 821 -20.13 29.01 -20.16
CA VAL A 821 -19.04 28.95 -21.13
C VAL A 821 -18.99 30.26 -21.91
N ILE A 822 -17.82 30.87 -21.95
CA ILE A 822 -17.55 32.14 -22.64
C ILE A 822 -16.41 31.93 -23.61
N ASN A 823 -16.65 32.15 -24.91
CA ASN A 823 -15.58 32.24 -25.90
C ASN A 823 -14.98 33.65 -25.85
N LYS A 824 -13.67 33.75 -25.63
CA LYS A 824 -12.97 35.04 -25.47
C LYS A 824 -12.47 35.61 -26.79
N ASP A 825 -12.38 34.80 -27.85
CA ASP A 825 -11.82 35.16 -29.15
C ASP A 825 -12.89 35.38 -30.23
N ALA A 826 -13.98 34.59 -30.24
CA ALA A 826 -15.03 34.68 -31.26
C ALA A 826 -16.21 35.53 -30.76
N SER A 827 -16.18 36.85 -31.04
CA SER A 827 -17.12 37.85 -30.50
C SER A 827 -17.11 37.80 -28.97
N LYS A 828 -16.81 38.91 -28.28
CA LYS A 828 -16.73 38.92 -26.81
C LYS A 828 -18.11 38.70 -26.14
N ASP A 829 -19.10 38.28 -26.92
CA ASP A 829 -20.48 38.63 -26.72
C ASP A 829 -21.38 37.40 -26.54
N LEU A 830 -20.96 36.20 -26.98
CA LEU A 830 -21.73 34.95 -26.85
C LEU A 830 -21.44 34.20 -25.54
N ILE A 831 -22.44 34.12 -24.66
CA ILE A 831 -22.40 33.31 -23.43
C ILE A 831 -23.32 32.11 -23.61
N THR A 832 -22.77 30.91 -23.45
CA THR A 832 -23.56 29.67 -23.39
C THR A 832 -23.71 29.23 -21.94
N THR A 833 -24.95 29.14 -21.46
CA THR A 833 -25.27 28.63 -20.14
C THR A 833 -26.01 27.30 -20.26
N THR A 834 -25.40 26.22 -19.80
CA THR A 834 -26.01 24.89 -19.77
C THR A 834 -26.32 24.47 -18.35
N LYS A 835 -27.60 24.35 -18.01
CA LYS A 835 -28.07 23.83 -16.71
C LYS A 835 -28.49 22.39 -16.90
N ARG A 836 -27.95 21.45 -16.11
CA ARG A 836 -28.36 20.05 -16.12
C ARG A 836 -28.79 19.60 -14.73
N ALA A 837 -29.93 18.93 -14.62
CA ALA A 837 -30.39 18.32 -13.38
C ALA A 837 -30.86 16.88 -13.62
N PHE A 838 -30.43 15.95 -12.76
CA PHE A 838 -30.67 14.52 -12.87
C PHE A 838 -31.90 14.13 -12.04
N GLY A 839 -32.88 13.52 -12.70
CA GLY A 839 -34.18 13.25 -12.10
C GLY A 839 -35.15 12.67 -13.12
N ASN A 840 -36.44 12.75 -12.83
CA ASN A 840 -37.49 12.36 -13.76
C ASN A 840 -38.34 13.59 -14.08
N TYR A 841 -38.41 13.96 -15.35
CA TYR A 841 -39.01 15.23 -15.77
C TYR A 841 -39.93 15.05 -16.97
N ASP A 842 -40.88 15.97 -17.12
CA ASP A 842 -41.81 16.03 -18.24
C ASP A 842 -42.17 17.48 -18.60
N PHE A 843 -42.90 17.68 -19.70
CA PHE A 843 -43.62 18.91 -19.99
C PHE A 843 -45.09 18.76 -19.57
N ASP A 844 -45.64 19.77 -18.89
CA ASP A 844 -47.07 19.84 -18.63
C ASP A 844 -47.88 20.16 -19.90
N ALA A 845 -49.22 20.16 -19.80
CA ALA A 845 -50.10 20.48 -20.92
C ALA A 845 -49.95 21.92 -21.47
N SER A 846 -49.25 22.80 -20.73
CA SER A 846 -48.93 24.16 -21.15
C SER A 846 -47.49 24.29 -21.69
N GLY A 847 -46.73 23.19 -21.78
CA GLY A 847 -45.35 23.15 -22.24
C GLY A 847 -44.31 23.53 -21.18
N ASN A 848 -44.67 23.62 -19.90
CA ASN A 848 -43.72 23.93 -18.84
C ASN A 848 -43.01 22.68 -18.34
N LEU A 849 -41.72 22.81 -18.03
CA LEU A 849 -40.94 21.74 -17.39
C LEU A 849 -41.50 21.44 -15.98
N VAL A 850 -41.81 20.18 -15.71
CA VAL A 850 -42.28 19.67 -14.41
C VAL A 850 -41.41 18.52 -13.91
N ASP A 851 -41.17 18.49 -12.60
CA ASP A 851 -40.55 17.35 -11.91
C ASP A 851 -41.63 16.33 -11.55
N ILE A 852 -41.49 15.12 -12.07
CA ILE A 852 -42.43 14.00 -11.85
C ILE A 852 -41.89 12.98 -10.84
N GLY A 853 -40.79 13.30 -10.15
CA GLY A 853 -40.26 12.56 -9.02
C GLY A 853 -39.40 11.34 -9.39
N GLY A 854 -38.35 11.11 -8.60
CA GLY A 854 -37.42 9.98 -8.73
C GLY A 854 -35.99 10.40 -9.08
N LYS A 855 -35.00 9.57 -8.73
CA LYS A 855 -33.57 9.86 -8.98
C LYS A 855 -33.24 9.74 -10.47
N GLY A 856 -32.29 10.52 -10.97
CA GLY A 856 -31.85 10.45 -12.37
C GLY A 856 -30.99 9.24 -12.73
N TYR A 857 -30.61 8.39 -11.77
CA TYR A 857 -29.68 7.27 -11.98
C TYR A 857 -30.36 5.89 -11.83
N ASN A 858 -29.78 4.85 -12.44
CA ASN A 858 -30.10 3.46 -12.10
C ASN A 858 -29.21 2.93 -10.96
N ALA A 859 -29.40 1.67 -10.56
CA ALA A 859 -28.61 1.03 -9.50
C ALA A 859 -27.11 0.92 -9.85
N LEU A 860 -26.77 0.96 -11.13
CA LEU A 860 -25.39 0.96 -11.62
C LEU A 860 -24.77 2.36 -11.70
N GLY A 861 -25.47 3.40 -11.22
CA GLY A 861 -25.01 4.79 -11.29
C GLY A 861 -25.06 5.42 -12.69
N GLN A 862 -25.69 4.75 -13.66
CA GLN A 862 -25.84 5.26 -15.03
C GLN A 862 -27.00 6.24 -15.11
N ALA A 863 -26.84 7.33 -15.85
CA ALA A 863 -27.87 8.35 -16.01
C ALA A 863 -29.06 7.79 -16.82
N THR A 864 -30.22 7.69 -16.18
CA THR A 864 -31.48 7.26 -16.78
C THR A 864 -32.40 8.42 -17.09
N GLY A 865 -32.35 9.52 -16.34
CA GLY A 865 -33.21 10.68 -16.58
C GLY A 865 -32.56 11.97 -16.12
N TYR A 866 -32.80 13.04 -16.87
CA TYR A 866 -32.35 14.39 -16.58
C TYR A 866 -33.12 15.38 -17.44
N TYR A 867 -33.07 16.66 -17.07
CA TYR A 867 -33.30 17.74 -18.03
C TYR A 867 -32.02 18.57 -18.21
N GLU A 868 -31.92 19.20 -19.38
CA GLU A 868 -30.89 20.15 -19.73
C GLU A 868 -31.53 21.41 -20.32
N ILE A 869 -31.13 22.58 -19.84
CA ILE A 869 -31.51 23.88 -20.43
C ILE A 869 -30.22 24.53 -20.94
N ALA A 870 -30.11 24.69 -22.25
CA ALA A 870 -29.04 25.43 -22.89
C ALA A 870 -29.56 26.81 -23.31
N ASN A 871 -28.94 27.86 -22.81
CA ASN A 871 -29.21 29.25 -23.19
C ASN A 871 -28.00 29.84 -23.88
N GLU A 872 -28.17 30.28 -25.12
CA GLU A 872 -27.16 31.03 -25.88
C GLU A 872 -27.62 32.50 -25.95
N LYS A 873 -26.79 33.42 -25.41
CA LYS A 873 -27.10 34.85 -25.33
C LYS A 873 -25.98 35.72 -25.87
N ASP A 874 -26.34 36.74 -26.66
CA ASP A 874 -25.47 37.87 -27.04
C ASP A 874 -25.58 39.02 -26.03
N THR A 875 -24.45 39.46 -25.48
CA THR A 875 -24.37 40.51 -24.44
C THR A 875 -24.24 41.95 -24.98
N THR A 876 -24.08 42.16 -26.29
CA THR A 876 -23.94 43.51 -26.88
C THR A 876 -25.27 44.15 -27.30
N GLY A 877 -26.36 43.40 -27.29
CA GLY A 877 -27.69 43.87 -27.68
C GLY A 877 -27.81 44.25 -29.16
N GLN A 878 -26.81 43.93 -30.00
CA GLN A 878 -26.80 44.34 -31.42
C GLN A 878 -27.16 43.23 -32.42
N ASN A 879 -27.29 41.95 -32.03
CA ASN A 879 -27.94 40.94 -32.87
C ASN A 879 -28.66 39.85 -32.04
N ARG A 880 -29.90 39.54 -32.43
CA ARG A 880 -30.91 38.76 -31.69
C ARG A 880 -30.62 37.25 -31.62
N VAL A 881 -29.69 36.81 -30.78
CA VAL A 881 -29.56 35.39 -30.41
C VAL A 881 -29.82 35.26 -28.91
N ASP A 882 -31.10 35.08 -28.56
CA ASP A 882 -31.54 34.56 -27.27
C ASP A 882 -32.24 33.24 -27.57
N TYR A 883 -31.46 32.15 -27.61
CA TYR A 883 -31.99 30.81 -27.87
C TYR A 883 -31.97 29.97 -26.61
N THR A 884 -33.15 29.49 -26.22
CA THR A 884 -33.31 28.52 -25.14
C THR A 884 -33.72 27.19 -25.73
N THR A 885 -32.92 26.15 -25.49
CA THR A 885 -33.28 24.77 -25.80
C THR A 885 -33.43 23.99 -24.51
N ILE A 886 -34.52 23.25 -24.37
CA ILE A 886 -34.74 22.36 -23.21
C ILE A 886 -34.76 20.92 -23.70
N THR A 887 -33.88 20.07 -23.20
CA THR A 887 -33.84 18.63 -23.50
C THR A 887 -34.20 17.84 -22.26
N ILE A 888 -35.17 16.92 -22.35
CA ILE A 888 -35.53 16.00 -21.28
C ILE A 888 -35.21 14.57 -21.71
N ARG A 889 -34.33 13.90 -20.96
CA ARG A 889 -34.11 12.45 -21.04
C ARG A 889 -35.14 11.72 -20.16
N ASP A 890 -36.02 10.94 -20.77
CA ASP A 890 -37.07 10.20 -20.06
C ASP A 890 -36.49 9.00 -19.30
N LYS A 891 -36.67 8.99 -17.97
CA LYS A 891 -36.20 7.92 -17.08
C LYS A 891 -36.79 6.56 -17.42
N SER A 892 -38.06 6.51 -17.77
CA SER A 892 -38.80 5.25 -17.96
C SER A 892 -38.38 4.52 -19.25
N GLN A 893 -37.91 5.28 -20.24
CA GLN A 893 -37.54 4.79 -21.58
C GLN A 893 -36.03 4.66 -21.80
N THR A 894 -35.21 5.12 -20.86
CA THR A 894 -33.75 4.97 -20.94
C THR A 894 -33.31 3.64 -20.37
N ARG A 895 -32.68 2.82 -21.21
CA ARG A 895 -32.25 1.45 -20.88
C ARG A 895 -30.82 1.22 -21.38
N TYR A 896 -30.06 0.49 -20.58
CA TYR A 896 -28.75 -0.01 -20.93
C TYR A 896 -28.82 -1.53 -21.06
N ASP A 897 -28.03 -2.11 -21.96
CA ASP A 897 -27.81 -3.56 -21.96
C ASP A 897 -26.94 -4.00 -20.77
N LYS A 898 -26.74 -5.32 -20.64
CA LYS A 898 -25.90 -5.89 -19.59
C LYS A 898 -24.43 -5.44 -19.66
N TYR A 899 -23.97 -4.92 -20.80
CA TYR A 899 -22.62 -4.38 -20.99
C TYR A 899 -22.54 -2.88 -20.70
N GLY A 900 -23.63 -2.27 -20.22
CA GLY A 900 -23.71 -0.84 -19.92
C GLY A 900 -23.81 0.08 -21.14
N ARG A 901 -24.16 -0.45 -22.32
CA ARG A 901 -24.35 0.32 -23.55
C ARG A 901 -25.82 0.71 -23.70
N LEU A 902 -26.09 1.89 -24.25
CA LEU A 902 -27.44 2.43 -24.37
C LEU A 902 -28.24 1.65 -25.42
N VAL A 903 -29.34 0.98 -25.02
CA VAL A 903 -30.20 0.23 -25.95
C VAL A 903 -31.43 1.01 -26.38
N ASN A 904 -32.01 1.77 -25.45
CA ASN A 904 -33.17 2.63 -25.70
C ASN A 904 -32.99 3.95 -24.95
N TYR A 905 -33.52 5.03 -25.51
CA TYR A 905 -33.73 6.30 -24.81
C TYR A 905 -34.84 7.10 -25.48
N ARG A 906 -35.43 8.02 -24.72
CA ARG A 906 -36.36 9.02 -25.26
C ARG A 906 -35.92 10.39 -24.81
N ASP A 907 -35.84 11.31 -25.77
CA ASP A 907 -35.52 12.71 -25.60
C ASP A 907 -36.68 13.58 -26.03
N ARG A 908 -37.12 14.49 -25.18
CA ARG A 908 -38.04 15.55 -25.57
C ARG A 908 -37.29 16.87 -25.61
N VAL A 909 -37.15 17.43 -26.80
CA VAL A 909 -36.38 18.65 -27.06
C VAL A 909 -37.34 19.77 -27.43
N MET A 910 -37.46 20.76 -26.57
CA MET A 910 -38.13 22.02 -26.88
C MET A 910 -37.13 22.98 -27.52
N SER A 911 -37.42 23.39 -28.75
CA SER A 911 -36.62 24.37 -29.49
C SER A 911 -36.83 25.79 -28.95
N PRO A 912 -36.00 26.76 -29.38
CA PRO A 912 -36.18 28.17 -29.02
C PRO A 912 -37.52 28.77 -29.47
N THR A 913 -38.19 28.17 -30.45
CA THR A 913 -39.51 28.61 -30.93
C THR A 913 -40.67 27.96 -30.17
N GLY A 914 -40.38 27.18 -29.12
CA GLY A 914 -41.38 26.42 -28.34
C GLY A 914 -41.86 25.13 -29.00
N LEU A 915 -41.26 24.73 -30.13
CA LEU A 915 -41.61 23.48 -30.80
C LEU A 915 -41.00 22.30 -30.04
N ILE A 916 -41.84 21.37 -29.59
CA ILE A 916 -41.39 20.15 -28.92
C ILE A 916 -41.17 19.06 -29.98
N THR A 917 -39.96 18.52 -29.99
CA THR A 917 -39.59 17.32 -30.76
C THR A 917 -39.37 16.17 -29.79
N ASP A 918 -40.16 15.10 -29.92
CA ASP A 918 -40.02 13.87 -29.14
C ASP A 918 -39.26 12.83 -29.97
N LYS A 919 -38.07 12.46 -29.50
CA LYS A 919 -37.14 11.56 -30.15
C LYS A 919 -37.05 10.28 -29.35
N ILE A 920 -37.57 9.19 -29.89
CA ILE A 920 -37.58 7.86 -29.26
C ILE A 920 -36.63 6.97 -30.04
N THR A 921 -35.49 6.62 -29.44
CA THR A 921 -34.52 5.69 -30.03
C THR A 921 -34.65 4.34 -29.35
N THR A 922 -34.84 3.29 -30.14
CA THR A 922 -35.05 1.92 -29.69
C THR A 922 -34.24 0.94 -30.54
N GLY A 923 -34.03 -0.27 -30.00
CA GLY A 923 -33.40 -1.34 -30.76
C GLY A 923 -31.98 -0.98 -31.20
N VAL A 924 -31.25 -0.19 -30.40
CA VAL A 924 -29.84 0.06 -30.67
C VAL A 924 -29.12 -1.29 -30.54
N THR A 925 -28.59 -1.77 -31.66
CA THR A 925 -27.85 -3.02 -31.73
C THR A 925 -26.36 -2.74 -31.76
N TYR A 926 -25.59 -3.67 -31.23
CA TYR A 926 -24.14 -3.58 -31.20
C TYR A 926 -23.52 -4.89 -31.69
N ASN A 927 -22.41 -4.79 -32.39
CA ASN A 927 -21.59 -5.94 -32.71
C ASN A 927 -20.99 -6.51 -31.41
N TYR A 928 -21.16 -7.81 -31.21
CA TYR A 928 -20.73 -8.49 -29.97
C TYR A 928 -19.22 -8.42 -29.75
N ASN A 929 -18.41 -8.52 -30.81
CA ASN A 929 -16.95 -8.65 -30.70
C ASN A 929 -16.24 -7.30 -30.56
N THR A 930 -16.78 -6.27 -31.21
CA THR A 930 -16.14 -4.94 -31.28
C THR A 930 -16.82 -3.90 -30.39
N GLY A 931 -18.02 -4.19 -29.88
CA GLY A 931 -18.81 -3.24 -29.10
C GLY A 931 -19.39 -2.07 -29.90
N LYS A 932 -19.14 -2.00 -31.21
CA LYS A 932 -19.57 -0.92 -32.10
C LYS A 932 -21.05 -1.03 -32.45
N MET A 933 -21.74 0.10 -32.59
CA MET A 933 -23.17 0.15 -32.92
C MET A 933 -23.42 -0.39 -34.33
N THR A 934 -24.38 -1.29 -34.51
CA THR A 934 -24.73 -1.90 -35.81
C THR A 934 -26.06 -1.40 -36.35
N GLY A 935 -26.82 -0.63 -35.57
CA GLY A 935 -28.05 -0.04 -36.05
C GLY A 935 -28.94 0.43 -34.91
N TYR A 936 -30.02 1.12 -35.26
CA TYR A 936 -31.06 1.58 -34.34
C TYR A 936 -32.32 1.98 -35.13
N ARG A 937 -33.45 2.04 -34.41
CA ARG A 937 -34.68 2.66 -34.89
C ARG A 937 -34.94 3.94 -34.09
N GLU A 938 -35.16 5.05 -34.77
CA GLU A 938 -35.43 6.36 -34.19
C GLU A 938 -36.78 6.88 -34.71
N GLU A 939 -37.66 7.25 -33.80
CA GLU A 939 -38.94 7.89 -34.09
C GLU A 939 -38.90 9.33 -33.60
N LEU A 940 -39.19 10.27 -34.50
CA LEU A 940 -39.16 11.71 -34.27
C LEU A 940 -40.56 12.26 -34.46
N VAL A 941 -41.19 12.70 -33.38
CA VAL A 941 -42.49 13.38 -33.40
C VAL A 941 -42.26 14.88 -33.26
N SER A 942 -42.63 15.66 -34.27
CA SER A 942 -42.49 17.12 -34.26
C SER A 942 -43.65 17.75 -35.01
N ASP A 943 -44.36 18.69 -34.36
CA ASP A 943 -45.53 19.38 -34.93
C ASP A 943 -46.63 18.45 -35.49
N GLY A 944 -46.87 17.32 -34.80
CA GLY A 944 -47.85 16.30 -35.24
C GLY A 944 -47.37 15.40 -36.39
N VAL A 945 -46.20 15.67 -36.97
CA VAL A 945 -45.56 14.81 -37.98
C VAL A 945 -44.67 13.79 -37.27
N ILE A 946 -44.87 12.51 -37.58
CA ILE A 946 -44.01 11.42 -37.08
C ILE A 946 -43.09 11.00 -38.21
N THR A 947 -41.78 11.12 -37.99
CA THR A 947 -40.75 10.61 -38.91
C THR A 947 -40.03 9.44 -38.26
N ILE A 948 -39.95 8.31 -38.94
CA ILE A 948 -39.22 7.14 -38.48
C ILE A 948 -37.95 6.99 -39.31
N LYS A 949 -36.85 6.64 -38.65
CA LYS A 949 -35.55 6.35 -39.23
C LYS A 949 -35.04 5.02 -38.73
N GLU A 950 -34.56 4.18 -39.62
CA GLU A 950 -33.91 2.93 -39.30
C GLU A 950 -32.53 2.91 -39.92
N ARG A 951 -31.50 2.98 -39.07
CA ARG A 951 -30.11 2.91 -39.51
C ARG A 951 -29.57 1.51 -39.32
N VAL A 952 -28.88 1.02 -40.33
CA VAL A 952 -28.13 -0.23 -40.32
C VAL A 952 -26.67 0.07 -40.69
N ILE A 953 -25.76 -0.43 -39.86
CA ILE A 953 -24.32 -0.31 -40.02
C ILE A 953 -23.76 -1.73 -40.13
N ASN A 954 -23.07 -2.03 -41.22
CA ASN A 954 -22.44 -3.33 -41.37
C ASN A 954 -21.37 -3.51 -40.29
N ALA A 955 -21.44 -4.58 -39.52
CA ALA A 955 -20.53 -4.81 -38.40
C ALA A 955 -19.05 -4.95 -38.80
N ILE A 956 -18.77 -5.34 -40.05
CA ILE A 956 -17.42 -5.60 -40.58
C ILE A 956 -16.93 -4.40 -41.40
N THR A 957 -17.77 -3.89 -42.31
CA THR A 957 -17.36 -2.86 -43.29
C THR A 957 -17.90 -1.46 -42.96
N GLY A 958 -18.79 -1.37 -41.97
CA GLY A 958 -19.37 -0.11 -41.53
C GLY A 958 -18.40 0.73 -40.73
N TYR A 959 -17.31 0.15 -40.25
CA TYR A 959 -16.24 0.86 -39.54
C TYR A 959 -14.87 0.52 -40.10
N ASN A 960 -13.93 1.46 -40.03
CA ASN A 960 -12.52 1.16 -40.28
C ASN A 960 -11.88 0.46 -39.07
N GLU A 961 -10.61 0.06 -39.22
CA GLU A 961 -9.82 -0.59 -38.17
C GLU A 961 -9.71 0.27 -36.90
N LEU A 962 -9.73 1.60 -37.04
CA LEU A 962 -9.71 2.57 -35.93
C LEU A 962 -11.09 2.81 -35.29
N GLY A 963 -12.16 2.19 -35.82
CA GLY A 963 -13.51 2.34 -35.28
C GLY A 963 -14.27 3.60 -35.72
N HIS A 964 -13.78 4.32 -36.73
CA HIS A 964 -14.55 5.39 -37.36
C HIS A 964 -15.58 4.81 -38.34
N LEU A 965 -16.74 5.44 -38.44
CA LEU A 965 -17.85 5.00 -39.29
C LEU A 965 -17.50 5.22 -40.78
N VAL A 966 -17.41 4.17 -41.58
CA VAL A 966 -17.07 4.25 -43.01
C VAL A 966 -18.31 4.11 -43.89
N SER A 967 -19.32 3.38 -43.43
CA SER A 967 -20.57 3.23 -44.17
C SER A 967 -21.77 2.92 -43.29
N TYR A 968 -22.94 3.36 -43.72
CA TYR A 968 -24.24 2.96 -43.20
C TYR A 968 -25.33 3.09 -44.25
N THR A 969 -26.43 2.37 -44.06
CA THR A 969 -27.68 2.58 -44.79
C THR A 969 -28.74 3.05 -43.80
N GLU A 970 -29.56 4.01 -44.18
CA GLU A 970 -30.65 4.53 -43.36
C GLU A 970 -31.92 4.64 -44.20
N ASP A 971 -32.98 4.00 -43.73
CA ASP A 971 -34.32 4.10 -44.30
C ASP A 971 -35.12 5.10 -43.44
N SER A 972 -35.70 6.14 -44.05
CA SER A 972 -36.45 7.20 -43.36
C SER A 972 -37.81 7.43 -44.03
N TRP A 973 -38.88 7.48 -43.27
CA TRP A 973 -40.24 7.74 -43.79
C TRP A 973 -41.09 8.55 -42.81
N GLN A 974 -42.16 9.15 -43.31
CA GLN A 974 -43.14 9.89 -42.50
C GLN A 974 -44.42 9.07 -42.34
N VAL A 975 -45.01 9.09 -41.14
CA VAL A 975 -46.32 8.48 -40.88
C VAL A 975 -47.40 9.37 -41.51
N PRO A 976 -48.24 8.85 -42.43
CA PRO A 976 -49.28 9.63 -43.09
C PRO A 976 -50.43 10.02 -42.15
N ASP A 977 -51.09 11.15 -42.44
CA ASP A 977 -52.32 11.58 -41.77
C ASP A 977 -53.40 10.49 -41.78
N ALA A 978 -54.25 10.47 -40.76
CA ALA A 978 -55.38 9.54 -40.67
C ALA A 978 -56.27 9.59 -41.92
N GLY A 979 -56.34 8.48 -42.66
CA GLY A 979 -57.14 8.33 -43.88
C GLY A 979 -56.35 8.36 -45.19
N LYS A 980 -55.03 8.63 -45.14
CA LYS A 980 -54.10 8.46 -46.27
C LYS A 980 -53.27 7.20 -46.06
N ASN A 981 -53.03 6.43 -47.10
CA ASN A 981 -52.22 5.21 -47.00
C ASN A 981 -50.90 5.32 -47.77
N GLU A 982 -50.46 6.51 -48.16
CA GLU A 982 -49.29 6.74 -49.01
C GLU A 982 -48.18 7.43 -48.19
N THR A 983 -46.94 6.94 -48.26
CA THR A 983 -45.74 7.51 -47.62
C THR A 983 -44.57 7.53 -48.59
N ILE A 984 -43.58 8.38 -48.31
CA ILE A 984 -42.30 8.40 -49.05
C ILE A 984 -41.23 7.78 -48.15
N LEU A 985 -40.61 6.73 -48.67
CA LEU A 985 -39.42 6.12 -48.09
C LEU A 985 -38.17 6.72 -48.74
N ARG A 986 -37.37 7.43 -47.95
CA ARG A 986 -36.03 7.87 -48.31
C ARG A 986 -35.02 6.84 -47.87
N LYS A 987 -34.26 6.29 -48.82
CA LYS A 987 -33.09 5.45 -48.54
C LYS A 987 -31.83 6.27 -48.69
N THR A 988 -31.08 6.39 -47.61
CA THR A 988 -29.76 7.04 -47.56
C THR A 988 -28.69 5.96 -47.50
N THR A 989 -27.80 5.93 -48.49
CA THR A 989 -26.56 5.15 -48.43
C THR A 989 -25.41 6.13 -48.22
N TRP A 990 -24.79 6.07 -47.05
CA TRP A 990 -23.60 6.83 -46.73
C TRP A 990 -22.40 5.90 -46.75
N SER A 991 -21.37 6.23 -47.50
CA SER A 991 -20.22 5.35 -47.74
C SER A 991 -18.93 6.13 -47.94
N GLU A 992 -17.82 5.40 -47.99
CA GLU A 992 -16.48 5.95 -48.26
C GLU A 992 -16.08 7.04 -47.26
N GLY A 993 -16.55 6.92 -46.02
CA GLY A 993 -16.13 7.77 -44.92
C GLY A 993 -14.62 7.70 -44.73
N GLN A 994 -13.91 8.76 -45.10
CA GLN A 994 -12.48 8.92 -44.83
C GLN A 994 -12.31 9.91 -43.70
N TYR A 995 -11.27 9.72 -42.89
CA TYR A 995 -11.00 10.55 -41.72
C TYR A 995 -9.56 11.08 -41.79
N TYR A 996 -9.36 12.29 -41.29
CA TYR A 996 -8.02 12.77 -40.96
C TYR A 996 -7.43 11.93 -39.82
N LYS A 997 -6.10 11.98 -39.64
CA LYS A 997 -5.46 11.31 -38.50
C LYS A 997 -5.97 11.82 -37.14
N THR A 998 -6.56 13.01 -37.11
CA THR A 998 -7.23 13.61 -35.94
C THR A 998 -8.60 13.00 -35.64
N GLY A 999 -9.10 12.08 -36.47
CA GLY A 999 -10.45 11.49 -36.33
C GLY A 999 -11.58 12.35 -36.88
N LEU A 1000 -11.28 13.52 -37.46
CA LEU A 1000 -12.28 14.35 -38.15
C LEU A 1000 -12.65 13.77 -39.52
N LEU A 1001 -13.93 13.80 -39.87
CA LEU A 1001 -14.42 13.32 -41.17
C LEU A 1001 -13.88 14.20 -42.30
N LYS A 1002 -13.15 13.59 -43.22
CA LYS A 1002 -12.45 14.22 -44.35
C LYS A 1002 -13.27 14.24 -45.63
N SER A 1003 -13.94 13.13 -45.94
CA SER A 1003 -14.76 12.99 -47.15
C SER A 1003 -15.76 11.85 -46.98
N TYR A 1004 -16.82 11.90 -47.78
CA TYR A 1004 -17.80 10.82 -47.88
C TYR A 1004 -18.61 10.94 -49.17
N THR A 1005 -19.29 9.85 -49.52
CA THR A 1005 -20.30 9.78 -50.57
C THR A 1005 -21.65 9.47 -49.92
N GLU A 1006 -22.67 10.28 -50.20
CA GLU A 1006 -24.04 10.07 -49.73
C GLU A 1006 -25.01 10.04 -50.92
N ILE A 1007 -25.76 8.95 -51.02
CA ILE A 1007 -26.78 8.73 -52.05
C ILE A 1007 -28.13 8.67 -51.36
N ASN A 1008 -29.02 9.60 -51.70
CA ASN A 1008 -30.39 9.63 -51.23
C ASN A 1008 -31.33 9.21 -52.37
N GLN A 1009 -32.24 8.27 -52.11
CA GLN A 1009 -33.23 7.79 -53.06
C GLN A 1009 -34.62 7.79 -52.42
N ASP A 1010 -35.54 8.52 -53.01
CA ASP A 1010 -36.92 8.60 -52.53
C ASP A 1010 -37.83 7.65 -53.35
N TYR A 1011 -38.62 6.84 -52.65
CA TYR A 1011 -39.56 5.88 -53.20
C TYR A 1011 -40.95 6.08 -52.60
N SER A 1012 -42.01 5.85 -53.37
CA SER A 1012 -43.38 5.91 -52.86
C SER A 1012 -43.84 4.53 -52.40
N TYR A 1013 -44.48 4.47 -51.24
CA TYR A 1013 -44.96 3.22 -50.64
C TYR A 1013 -46.35 3.42 -50.06
N THR A 1014 -47.12 2.34 -49.97
CA THR A 1014 -48.25 2.30 -49.05
C THR A 1014 -47.74 2.26 -47.61
N TYR A 1015 -48.49 2.77 -46.63
CA TYR A 1015 -48.12 2.74 -45.23
C TYR A 1015 -48.81 1.58 -44.50
N ASP A 1016 -48.02 0.77 -43.78
CA ASP A 1016 -48.52 -0.29 -42.92
C ASP A 1016 -48.70 0.23 -41.48
N TYR A 1017 -49.94 0.56 -41.13
CA TYR A 1017 -50.32 1.02 -39.80
C TYR A 1017 -50.14 -0.01 -38.69
N ALA A 1018 -50.04 -1.31 -38.99
CA ALA A 1018 -49.86 -2.33 -37.98
C ALA A 1018 -48.40 -2.39 -37.46
N ASN A 1019 -47.44 -2.11 -38.36
CA ASN A 1019 -46.01 -2.22 -38.07
C ASN A 1019 -45.29 -0.86 -38.05
N ASN A 1020 -46.01 0.24 -38.28
CA ASN A 1020 -45.47 1.57 -38.46
C ASN A 1020 -44.34 1.64 -39.51
N SER A 1021 -44.48 0.92 -40.62
CA SER A 1021 -43.45 0.75 -41.64
C SER A 1021 -43.99 1.01 -43.06
N PRO A 1022 -43.12 1.22 -44.06
CA PRO A 1022 -43.52 1.16 -45.46
C PRO A 1022 -44.02 -0.25 -45.81
N GLY A 1023 -45.12 -0.33 -46.56
CA GLY A 1023 -45.77 -1.55 -47.04
C GLY A 1023 -45.37 -1.89 -48.47
N VAL A 1024 -46.31 -1.80 -49.40
CA VAL A 1024 -46.10 -2.10 -50.84
C VAL A 1024 -45.68 -0.85 -51.62
N GLU A 1025 -44.64 -0.96 -52.44
CA GLU A 1025 -44.16 0.13 -53.32
C GLU A 1025 -45.23 0.58 -54.32
N LEU A 1026 -45.33 1.89 -54.57
CA LEU A 1026 -46.25 2.55 -55.49
C LEU A 1026 -45.45 3.22 -56.62
N PRO A 1027 -45.18 2.53 -57.75
CA PRO A 1027 -44.26 3.00 -58.78
C PRO A 1027 -44.67 4.30 -59.49
N ASP A 1028 -45.97 4.62 -59.51
CA ASP A 1028 -46.55 5.69 -60.34
C ASP A 1028 -46.92 6.98 -59.56
N TYR A 1029 -46.73 7.00 -58.23
CA TYR A 1029 -47.22 8.09 -57.36
C TYR A 1029 -46.24 9.27 -57.23
N TYR A 1030 -44.94 9.04 -57.39
CA TYR A 1030 -43.89 10.07 -57.34
C TYR A 1030 -42.68 9.63 -58.18
N SER A 1031 -42.03 10.56 -58.88
CA SER A 1031 -40.83 10.23 -59.66
C SER A 1031 -39.65 9.96 -58.72
N LYS A 1032 -38.90 8.88 -58.98
CA LYS A 1032 -37.69 8.51 -58.23
C LYS A 1032 -36.66 9.63 -58.33
N ILE A 1033 -36.50 10.41 -57.25
CA ILE A 1033 -35.45 11.42 -57.16
C ILE A 1033 -34.23 10.76 -56.51
N ARG A 1034 -33.11 10.72 -57.26
CA ARG A 1034 -31.80 10.31 -56.76
C ARG A 1034 -30.94 11.54 -56.64
N THR A 1035 -30.47 11.82 -55.42
CA THR A 1035 -29.53 12.92 -55.17
C THR A 1035 -28.24 12.31 -54.66
N GLU A 1036 -27.12 12.65 -55.31
CA GLU A 1036 -25.79 12.22 -54.91
C GLU A 1036 -25.02 13.44 -54.40
N ARG A 1037 -24.41 13.29 -53.23
CA ARG A 1037 -23.52 14.30 -52.65
C ARG A 1037 -22.20 13.64 -52.33
N THR A 1038 -21.15 14.10 -52.99
CA THR A 1038 -19.77 13.76 -52.64
C THR A 1038 -19.11 15.02 -52.12
N LEU A 1039 -18.55 14.94 -50.91
CA LEU A 1039 -17.67 15.98 -50.39
C LEU A 1039 -16.22 15.53 -50.64
N PRO A 1040 -15.54 16.05 -51.68
CA PRO A 1040 -14.15 15.72 -51.93
C PRO A 1040 -13.27 16.37 -50.86
N GLY A 1041 -12.31 15.62 -50.31
CA GLY A 1041 -11.36 16.15 -49.34
C GLY A 1041 -10.46 17.23 -49.97
N TYR A 1042 -10.27 18.35 -49.28
CA TYR A 1042 -9.34 19.39 -49.72
C TYR A 1042 -7.90 18.83 -49.81
N ASN A 1043 -7.29 18.96 -50.99
CA ASN A 1043 -5.86 18.75 -51.19
C ASN A 1043 -5.14 20.10 -51.06
N THR A 1044 -3.93 20.10 -50.51
CA THR A 1044 -3.10 21.28 -50.19
C THR A 1044 -2.60 22.08 -51.41
N LEU A 1045 -3.20 21.89 -52.59
CA LEU A 1045 -2.98 22.73 -53.77
C LEU A 1045 -4.36 23.11 -54.31
N GLY A 1046 -4.74 24.37 -54.08
CA GLY A 1046 -6.04 24.90 -54.47
C GLY A 1046 -6.31 24.75 -55.96
N GLN A 1047 -7.06 23.73 -56.32
CA GLN A 1047 -7.84 23.65 -57.55
C GLN A 1047 -9.17 22.98 -57.23
N THR A 1048 -10.24 23.76 -57.29
CA THR A 1048 -11.60 23.26 -57.40
C THR A 1048 -11.73 22.54 -58.75
N SER A 1049 -12.13 21.26 -58.74
CA SER A 1049 -12.82 20.71 -59.89
C SER A 1049 -14.31 20.90 -59.64
N SER A 1050 -14.93 21.67 -60.53
CA SER A 1050 -16.35 21.96 -60.58
C SER A 1050 -17.18 20.69 -60.80
N TYR A 1051 -18.24 20.52 -60.00
CA TYR A 1051 -19.52 19.97 -60.43
C TYR A 1051 -20.66 20.70 -59.72
#